data_AF-A0AAE7JNL7-F1
#
_entry.id   AF-A0AAE7JNL7-F1
#
_cell.length_a   1.000
_cell.length_b   1.000
_cell.length_c   1.000
_cell.angle_alpha   90.00
_cell.angle_beta   90.00
_cell.angle_gamma   90.00
#
_symmetry.space_group_name_H-M   'P 1'
#
loop_
_entity.id
_entity.type
_entity.pdbx_description
1 polymer ?
#
loop_
_entity_poly.entity_id
_entity_poly.type
_entity_poly.pdbx_seq_one_letter_code
_entity_poly.pdbx_strand_id
1 'polypeptide(L)'
;MSIFDSCRLESSFDEMFDNECNIRPHWKDIIAGLENAGIKQLEQKQLEIDWRLEDNGVTYNIYNDPEGNNRRWNLDPIPLVITSQEWEEVSKGLKQRAKLLNLIFKDLYTEQKLIKEGIIPAEIVFGHKSFIPEVFNFHNQDYYSLRFYASDISRGPDGKFWVINDRTQSPSGLGYAIENRLTMNSISNDLYPNVEIKKMAKFIEGYKDMLKSLSSSNQDNPLIVLLTPGPLNETYFEHSYLSSYLDLTLVQGEDLLVKNNHLWLKSLKGLRRVDTLIRRVDAQYCDPLELKNNSQLGVAGLVNVVREDNLSMINPIGVGILENIGLNPFMKNIAKFLLDEELILPQIATWWCGQKKELDFVLANLKNLIIKKIDRTDNIEVYFANKLDEKQLLDLTEKIKKAPHYYVGQEIIDFSTTPSFSKGKVEPRNTVIRSFSYLQGEDYNVLQGGLIRVSPSKDSLVVSNQKGGASKDLWILGKDEEYVGNNIFKNRAFFDSRLENISTKRAENLFWMGRYLSRAITTARMIRFNLKSMLNINRYDDNISSKQTTKILNRALTHLTMCYPGFLDEKLKQPLTEIISLIKDKNRVGSLSFSLSLLSNLNASVKNLLTMEAWRIYEKLQKEWNSYNKREVISYKDHINELDKLLIYLMAYKELIDESIFKEQGLILYDIGCKIEISQLLISKLRSLLTLKLDKLLEYDVLDSMLNSYESYNSYRAYYKSSLDLKNVLDFLLFNKKYPKSLIYIITQLLEDLKELPKNIDNSRLSNFEEPIFKVFSMLTLANTNKLLETKEDEYIYKELESFLSVISDLLSQTSEELTKTYFSHYNE
;
A
#
# COMPACT_ATOMS: atom_id res chain seq x y z
N MET A 1 45.44 7.19 -3.52
CA MET A 1 44.83 6.20 -2.60
C MET A 1 43.70 5.55 -3.35
N SER A 2 43.66 4.23 -3.37
CA SER A 2 42.54 3.53 -3.99
C SER A 2 41.28 3.83 -3.17
N ILE A 3 40.14 3.97 -3.83
CA ILE A 3 38.86 4.20 -3.14
C ILE A 3 38.48 3.01 -2.23
N PHE A 4 39.16 1.86 -2.39
CA PHE A 4 38.96 0.62 -1.65
C PHE A 4 39.98 0.36 -0.53
N ASP A 5 40.85 1.31 -0.20
CA ASP A 5 41.90 1.10 0.83
C ASP A 5 41.29 0.69 2.19
N SER A 6 40.11 1.20 2.53
CA SER A 6 39.32 0.84 3.74
C SER A 6 38.69 -0.56 3.70
N CYS A 7 38.66 -1.21 2.52
CA CYS A 7 38.10 -2.55 2.33
C CYS A 7 39.12 -3.67 2.51
N ARG A 8 40.42 -3.34 2.62
CA ARG A 8 41.47 -4.30 2.99
C ARG A 8 41.41 -4.58 4.49
N LEU A 9 40.55 -5.51 4.90
CA LEU A 9 40.40 -5.93 6.30
C LEU A 9 40.77 -7.40 6.48
N GLU A 10 41.17 -7.74 7.71
CA GLU A 10 41.12 -9.11 8.22
C GLU A 10 39.64 -9.49 8.52
N SER A 11 38.80 -9.60 7.49
CA SER A 11 37.53 -10.32 7.59
C SER A 11 37.77 -11.80 7.27
N SER A 12 36.89 -12.69 7.76
CA SER A 12 36.99 -14.13 7.50
C SER A 12 36.92 -14.45 5.99
N PHE A 13 36.11 -13.72 5.22
CA PHE A 13 36.07 -13.77 3.76
C PHE A 13 35.57 -12.43 3.17
N ASP A 14 36.29 -11.89 2.18
CA ASP A 14 35.84 -10.72 1.39
C ASP A 14 35.55 -11.13 -0.07
N GLU A 15 34.45 -10.60 -0.62
CA GLU A 15 34.02 -10.93 -1.98
C GLU A 15 34.94 -10.29 -3.04
N MET A 16 35.64 -9.20 -2.73
CA MET A 16 36.51 -8.48 -3.67
C MET A 16 37.98 -8.82 -3.52
N PHE A 17 38.48 -8.96 -2.29
CA PHE A 17 39.86 -9.33 -1.97
C PHE A 17 40.00 -10.79 -1.54
N ASP A 18 41.11 -11.42 -1.89
CA ASP A 18 41.52 -12.69 -1.30
C ASP A 18 42.29 -12.51 0.03
N ASN A 19 42.69 -13.62 0.65
CA ASN A 19 43.39 -13.62 1.94
C ASN A 19 44.77 -12.94 1.89
N GLU A 20 45.34 -12.79 0.70
CA GLU A 20 46.60 -12.08 0.46
C GLU A 20 46.37 -10.60 0.12
N CYS A 21 45.12 -10.12 0.23
CA CYS A 21 44.67 -8.79 -0.19
C CYS A 21 44.85 -8.51 -1.69
N ASN A 22 44.91 -9.55 -2.53
CA ASN A 22 44.88 -9.39 -3.98
C ASN A 22 43.44 -9.32 -4.48
N ILE A 23 43.23 -8.57 -5.58
CA ILE A 23 41.92 -8.46 -6.24
C ILE A 23 41.57 -9.81 -6.89
N ARG A 24 40.38 -10.34 -6.55
CA ARG A 24 39.87 -11.56 -7.18
C ARG A 24 39.65 -11.35 -8.69
N PRO A 25 39.92 -12.36 -9.54
CA PRO A 25 39.90 -12.18 -11.00
C PRO A 25 38.61 -11.59 -11.57
N HIS A 26 37.45 -12.01 -11.07
CA HIS A 26 36.14 -11.56 -11.54
C HIS A 26 35.75 -10.15 -11.09
N TRP A 27 36.53 -9.52 -10.19
CA TRP A 27 36.33 -8.15 -9.74
C TRP A 27 37.21 -7.13 -10.48
N LYS A 28 38.18 -7.58 -11.30
CA LYS A 28 39.16 -6.69 -11.95
C LYS A 28 38.50 -5.61 -12.81
N ASP A 29 37.54 -6.00 -13.66
CA ASP A 29 36.85 -5.05 -14.55
C ASP A 29 35.91 -4.09 -13.79
N ILE A 30 35.30 -4.60 -12.71
CA ILE A 30 34.44 -3.80 -11.81
C ILE A 30 35.27 -2.71 -11.12
N ILE A 31 36.41 -3.09 -10.55
CA ILE A 31 37.32 -2.16 -9.88
C ILE A 31 37.89 -1.15 -10.86
N ALA A 32 38.34 -1.60 -12.05
CA ALA A 32 38.84 -0.69 -13.08
C ALA A 32 37.78 0.36 -13.47
N GLY A 33 36.53 -0.04 -13.63
CA GLY A 33 35.41 0.88 -13.88
C GLY A 33 35.20 1.89 -12.75
N LEU A 34 35.17 1.41 -11.50
CA LEU A 34 34.96 2.25 -10.31
C LEU A 34 36.13 3.21 -10.02
N GLU A 35 37.37 2.78 -10.22
CA GLU A 35 38.56 3.62 -10.05
C GLU A 35 38.65 4.69 -11.15
N ASN A 36 38.29 4.34 -12.40
CA ASN A 36 38.22 5.29 -13.51
C ASN A 36 37.13 6.36 -13.27
N ALA A 37 35.98 5.97 -12.73
CA ALA A 37 34.89 6.88 -12.41
C ALA A 37 35.20 7.79 -11.20
N GLY A 38 35.80 7.22 -10.15
CA GLY A 38 36.14 7.89 -8.90
C GLY A 38 34.90 8.26 -8.04
N ILE A 39 35.17 8.78 -6.83
CA ILE A 39 34.13 9.06 -5.82
C ILE A 39 33.09 10.08 -6.32
N LYS A 40 33.53 11.12 -7.04
CA LYS A 40 32.62 12.18 -7.51
C LYS A 40 31.56 11.65 -8.48
N GLN A 41 31.94 10.78 -9.40
CA GLN A 41 30.98 10.19 -10.33
C GLN A 41 30.07 9.18 -9.62
N LEU A 42 30.59 8.44 -8.63
CA LEU A 42 29.77 7.58 -7.78
C LEU A 42 28.72 8.38 -6.97
N GLU A 43 29.07 9.53 -6.42
CA GLU A 43 28.11 10.42 -5.75
C GLU A 43 27.03 10.92 -6.72
N GLN A 44 27.42 11.30 -7.94
CA GLN A 44 26.47 11.69 -8.98
C GLN A 44 25.52 10.54 -9.36
N LYS A 45 26.05 9.32 -9.52
CA LYS A 45 25.24 8.14 -9.82
C LYS A 45 24.35 7.72 -8.65
N GLN A 46 24.79 7.87 -7.41
CA GLN A 46 23.94 7.67 -6.24
C GLN A 46 22.74 8.62 -6.27
N LEU A 47 22.95 9.92 -6.56
CA LEU A 47 21.86 10.88 -6.67
C LEU A 47 20.90 10.54 -7.83
N GLU A 48 21.42 10.03 -8.94
CA GLU A 48 20.60 9.55 -10.06
C GLU A 48 19.77 8.32 -9.67
N ILE A 49 20.37 7.34 -8.98
CA ILE A 49 19.67 6.16 -8.43
C ILE A 49 18.55 6.59 -7.48
N ASP A 50 18.88 7.45 -6.51
CA ASP A 50 17.92 7.92 -5.51
C ASP A 50 16.74 8.63 -6.18
N TRP A 51 17.02 9.47 -7.18
CA TRP A 51 15.99 10.14 -7.97
C TRP A 51 15.12 9.16 -8.75
N ARG A 52 15.70 8.14 -9.41
CA ARG A 52 14.94 7.12 -10.18
C ARG A 52 14.06 6.27 -9.27
N LEU A 53 14.57 5.84 -8.13
CA LEU A 53 13.78 5.07 -7.16
C LEU A 53 12.64 5.91 -6.58
N GLU A 54 12.86 7.21 -6.34
CA GLU A 54 11.80 8.14 -5.98
C GLU A 54 10.78 8.33 -7.11
N ASP A 55 11.24 8.45 -8.36
CA ASP A 55 10.39 8.62 -9.54
C ASP A 55 9.54 7.37 -9.83
N ASN A 56 10.08 6.18 -9.56
CA ASN A 56 9.36 4.92 -9.65
C ASN A 56 8.54 4.61 -8.36
N GLY A 57 8.58 5.50 -7.36
CA GLY A 57 7.79 5.41 -6.14
C GLY A 57 8.17 4.26 -5.20
N VAL A 58 9.43 3.79 -5.25
CA VAL A 58 9.97 2.67 -4.47
C VAL A 58 10.06 3.04 -2.99
N THR A 59 9.20 2.43 -2.17
CA THR A 59 9.09 2.74 -0.73
C THR A 59 9.09 1.48 0.13
N TYR A 60 9.66 1.55 1.33
CA TYR A 60 9.51 0.52 2.37
C TYR A 60 8.86 1.13 3.62
N ASN A 61 7.68 0.63 4.00
CA ASN A 61 6.94 1.19 5.14
C ASN A 61 7.49 0.59 6.44
N ILE A 62 7.74 1.43 7.45
CA ILE A 62 8.20 0.96 8.77
C ILE A 62 6.98 0.84 9.68
N TYR A 63 6.78 -0.34 10.27
CA TYR A 63 5.77 -0.53 11.31
C TYR A 63 6.02 0.41 12.49
N ASN A 64 4.99 1.11 12.94
CA ASN A 64 4.98 1.99 14.12
C ASN A 64 5.89 3.24 14.07
N ASP A 65 6.18 3.82 12.90
CA ASP A 65 6.74 5.18 12.86
C ASP A 65 5.64 6.20 13.24
N PRO A 66 5.74 6.92 14.37
CA PRO A 66 4.75 7.90 14.79
C PRO A 66 4.59 9.07 13.82
N GLU A 67 5.52 9.28 12.89
CA GLU A 67 5.41 10.31 11.84
C GLU A 67 4.82 9.80 10.52
N GLY A 68 4.57 8.49 10.37
CA GLY A 68 4.01 7.90 9.14
C GLY A 68 4.92 8.03 7.91
N ASN A 69 6.22 8.26 8.12
CA ASN A 69 7.16 8.47 7.03
C ASN A 69 7.56 7.12 6.40
N ASN A 70 7.31 6.98 5.10
CA ASN A 70 7.87 5.87 4.31
C ASN A 70 9.39 6.04 4.26
N ARG A 71 10.15 5.00 4.62
CA ARG A 71 11.61 5.05 4.45
C ARG A 71 11.95 4.78 2.99
N ARG A 72 12.78 5.65 2.42
CA ARG A 72 13.28 5.52 1.06
C ARG A 72 14.08 4.22 0.93
N TRP A 73 13.83 3.49 -0.16
CA TRP A 73 14.67 2.34 -0.51
C TRP A 73 16.05 2.85 -0.92
N ASN A 74 17.11 2.34 -0.29
CA ASN A 74 18.47 2.77 -0.57
C ASN A 74 19.18 1.68 -1.37
N LEU A 75 19.51 1.99 -2.63
CA LEU A 75 20.25 1.09 -3.53
C LEU A 75 21.68 1.62 -3.69
N ASP A 76 22.64 0.75 -3.39
CA ASP A 76 24.05 1.05 -3.49
C ASP A 76 24.54 0.85 -4.94
N PRO A 77 25.28 1.81 -5.52
CA PRO A 77 25.75 1.77 -6.90
C PRO A 77 26.79 0.68 -7.17
N ILE A 78 27.37 0.08 -6.14
CA ILE A 78 28.33 -1.02 -6.25
C ILE A 78 27.57 -2.36 -6.16
N PRO A 79 27.50 -3.17 -7.25
CA PRO A 79 26.81 -4.45 -7.22
C PRO A 79 27.59 -5.49 -6.40
N LEU A 80 26.91 -6.55 -5.97
CA LEU A 80 27.58 -7.80 -5.59
C LEU A 80 27.72 -8.66 -6.84
N VAL A 81 28.89 -9.26 -7.05
CA VAL A 81 29.23 -9.94 -8.30
C VAL A 81 29.61 -11.39 -8.01
N ILE A 82 29.03 -12.34 -8.75
CA ILE A 82 29.28 -13.78 -8.63
C ILE A 82 29.51 -14.36 -10.02
N THR A 83 30.43 -15.33 -10.15
CA THR A 83 30.68 -15.99 -11.43
C THR A 83 29.54 -16.95 -11.80
N SER A 84 29.33 -17.17 -13.10
CA SER A 84 28.34 -18.18 -13.56
C SER A 84 28.57 -19.57 -12.99
N GLN A 85 29.84 -19.99 -12.86
CA GLN A 85 30.19 -21.33 -12.36
C GLN A 85 29.81 -21.50 -10.88
N GLU A 86 30.11 -20.51 -10.03
CA GLU A 86 29.70 -20.53 -8.62
C GLU A 86 28.16 -20.50 -8.51
N TRP A 87 27.51 -19.68 -9.32
CA TRP A 87 26.05 -19.57 -9.29
C TRP A 87 25.35 -20.84 -9.77
N GLU A 88 25.94 -21.61 -10.69
CA GLU A 88 25.40 -22.91 -11.11
C GLU A 88 25.38 -23.93 -9.97
N GLU A 89 26.42 -23.97 -9.13
CA GLU A 89 26.46 -24.81 -7.93
C GLU A 89 25.41 -24.36 -6.91
N VAL A 90 25.34 -23.06 -6.64
CA VAL A 90 24.31 -22.47 -5.76
C VAL A 90 22.92 -22.79 -6.29
N SER A 91 22.69 -22.63 -7.59
CA SER A 91 21.40 -22.91 -8.24
C SER A 91 21.01 -24.39 -8.07
N LYS A 92 21.92 -25.34 -8.29
CA LYS A 92 21.66 -26.77 -8.07
C LYS A 92 21.23 -27.04 -6.63
N GLY A 93 21.94 -26.48 -5.65
CA GLY A 93 21.60 -26.68 -4.26
C GLY A 93 20.29 -26.00 -3.82
N LEU A 94 19.98 -24.83 -4.37
CA LEU A 94 18.69 -24.16 -4.14
C LEU A 94 17.52 -24.97 -4.72
N LYS A 95 17.69 -25.58 -5.91
CA LYS A 95 16.70 -26.50 -6.50
C LYS A 95 16.47 -27.73 -5.63
N GLN A 96 17.56 -28.38 -5.20
CA GLN A 96 17.48 -29.53 -4.29
C GLN A 96 16.75 -29.15 -3.00
N ARG A 97 17.10 -28.01 -2.41
CA ARG A 97 16.49 -27.54 -1.17
C ARG A 97 15.00 -27.23 -1.33
N ALA A 98 14.61 -26.57 -2.42
CA ALA A 98 13.20 -26.31 -2.71
C ALA A 98 12.40 -27.61 -2.86
N LYS A 99 12.95 -28.58 -3.61
CA LYS A 99 12.36 -29.92 -3.77
C LYS A 99 12.22 -30.65 -2.44
N LEU A 100 13.26 -30.61 -1.60
CA LEU A 100 13.24 -31.22 -0.28
C LEU A 100 12.16 -30.60 0.61
N LEU A 101 12.08 -29.27 0.69
CA LEU A 101 11.05 -28.56 1.45
C LEU A 101 9.64 -28.86 0.93
N ASN A 102 9.47 -29.00 -0.38
CA ASN A 102 8.20 -29.42 -0.98
C ASN A 102 7.78 -30.82 -0.50
N LEU A 103 8.71 -31.78 -0.49
CA LEU A 103 8.45 -33.13 0.01
C LEU A 103 8.15 -33.14 1.51
N ILE A 104 8.85 -32.34 2.31
CA ILE A 104 8.56 -32.17 3.74
C ILE A 104 7.13 -31.63 3.91
N PHE A 105 6.76 -30.60 3.17
CA PHE A 105 5.42 -30.00 3.26
C PHE A 105 4.33 -31.03 2.97
N LYS A 106 4.50 -31.79 1.88
CA LYS A 106 3.58 -32.86 1.52
C LYS A 106 3.52 -33.93 2.61
N ASP A 107 4.66 -34.40 3.11
CA ASP A 107 4.69 -35.44 4.15
C ASP A 107 3.99 -35.00 5.43
N LEU A 108 4.31 -33.80 5.95
CA LEU A 108 3.76 -33.30 7.22
C LEU A 108 2.23 -33.19 7.25
N TYR A 109 1.61 -32.94 6.10
CA TYR A 109 0.16 -32.80 5.96
C TYR A 109 -0.54 -34.02 5.36
N THR A 110 0.19 -35.11 5.09
CA THR A 110 -0.38 -36.35 4.53
C THR A 110 0.07 -37.58 5.34
N GLU A 111 1.07 -38.32 4.85
CA GLU A 111 1.48 -39.61 5.41
C GLU A 111 2.27 -39.49 6.71
N GLN A 112 2.92 -38.35 6.96
CA GLN A 112 3.74 -38.05 8.14
C GLN A 112 4.83 -39.09 8.41
N LYS A 113 5.47 -39.62 7.36
CA LYS A 113 6.54 -40.62 7.45
C LYS A 113 7.73 -40.10 8.25
N LEU A 114 8.08 -38.81 8.12
CA LEU A 114 9.19 -38.22 8.86
C LEU A 114 8.99 -38.34 10.39
N ILE A 115 7.74 -38.25 10.85
CA ILE A 115 7.40 -38.39 12.27
C ILE A 115 7.27 -39.88 12.65
N LYS A 116 6.55 -40.67 11.83
CA LYS A 116 6.29 -42.10 12.10
C LYS A 116 7.56 -42.95 12.16
N GLU A 117 8.54 -42.64 11.32
CA GLU A 117 9.85 -43.31 11.27
C GLU A 117 10.89 -42.68 12.21
N GLY A 118 10.50 -41.66 13.01
CA GLY A 118 11.37 -41.03 14.00
C GLY A 118 12.52 -40.19 13.42
N ILE A 119 12.41 -39.75 12.16
CA ILE A 119 13.40 -38.84 11.53
C ILE A 119 13.34 -37.46 12.18
N ILE A 120 12.14 -36.98 12.50
CA ILE A 120 11.91 -35.74 13.24
C ILE A 120 11.01 -35.98 14.46
N PRO A 121 11.26 -35.29 15.59
CA PRO A 121 10.36 -35.26 16.74
C PRO A 121 9.02 -34.56 16.41
N ALA A 122 7.91 -35.14 16.88
CA ALA A 122 6.57 -34.61 16.65
C ALA A 122 6.36 -33.20 17.25
N GLU A 123 7.03 -32.90 18.36
CA GLU A 123 6.92 -31.65 19.10
C GLU A 123 7.39 -30.44 18.30
N ILE A 124 8.34 -30.63 17.35
CA ILE A 124 8.82 -29.58 16.47
C ILE A 124 7.71 -29.11 15.53
N VAL A 125 6.82 -30.01 15.13
CA VAL A 125 5.75 -29.74 14.18
C VAL A 125 4.49 -29.28 14.93
N PHE A 126 3.95 -30.13 15.80
CA PHE A 126 2.66 -29.88 16.44
C PHE A 126 2.68 -28.78 17.50
N GLY A 127 3.85 -28.44 18.04
CA GLY A 127 4.02 -27.29 18.94
C GLY A 127 4.15 -25.95 18.21
N HIS A 128 4.26 -25.94 16.88
CA HIS A 128 4.56 -24.73 16.11
C HIS A 128 3.29 -24.11 15.51
N LYS A 129 3.06 -22.82 15.72
CA LYS A 129 1.83 -22.11 15.30
C LYS A 129 1.60 -22.04 13.79
N SER A 130 2.64 -22.20 12.98
CA SER A 130 2.52 -22.27 11.52
C SER A 130 2.14 -23.65 10.99
N PHE A 131 2.04 -24.68 11.85
CA PHE A 131 1.33 -25.91 11.51
C PHE A 131 -0.17 -25.65 11.63
N ILE A 132 -0.91 -25.90 10.56
CA ILE A 132 -2.34 -25.56 10.43
C ILE A 132 -3.14 -26.87 10.27
N PRO A 133 -3.64 -27.48 11.36
CA PRO A 133 -4.33 -28.77 11.29
C PRO A 133 -5.52 -28.80 10.31
N GLU A 134 -6.15 -27.64 10.09
CA GLU A 134 -7.34 -27.47 9.23
C GLU A 134 -7.08 -27.80 7.75
N VAL A 135 -5.81 -27.81 7.33
CA VAL A 135 -5.39 -28.15 5.96
C VAL A 135 -4.76 -29.54 5.85
N PHE A 136 -4.94 -30.40 6.84
CA PHE A 136 -4.43 -31.77 6.84
C PHE A 136 -5.24 -32.68 5.89
N ASN A 137 -4.53 -33.48 5.09
CA ASN A 137 -5.05 -34.54 4.24
C ASN A 137 -6.19 -34.12 3.29
N PHE A 138 -6.02 -33.00 2.59
CA PHE A 138 -6.89 -32.59 1.48
C PHE A 138 -6.85 -33.62 0.35
N HIS A 139 -7.99 -33.78 -0.35
CA HIS A 139 -8.12 -34.74 -1.43
C HIS A 139 -7.17 -34.43 -2.60
N ASN A 140 -7.08 -33.16 -3.01
CA ASN A 140 -6.13 -32.76 -4.04
C ASN A 140 -4.70 -32.71 -3.47
N GLN A 141 -3.87 -33.65 -3.92
CA GLN A 141 -2.47 -33.75 -3.49
C GLN A 141 -1.58 -32.64 -4.06
N ASP A 142 -1.96 -32.01 -5.16
CA ASP A 142 -1.24 -30.88 -5.76
C ASP A 142 -1.43 -29.56 -4.98
N TYR A 143 -2.37 -29.54 -4.02
CA TYR A 143 -2.44 -28.49 -3.02
C TYR A 143 -1.12 -28.37 -2.24
N TYR A 144 -0.43 -29.49 -1.99
CA TYR A 144 0.81 -29.52 -1.21
C TYR A 144 2.07 -29.20 -2.03
N SER A 145 1.95 -28.43 -3.11
CA SER A 145 3.06 -28.00 -3.96
C SER A 145 3.59 -26.61 -3.55
N LEU A 146 4.85 -26.54 -3.10
CA LEU A 146 5.60 -25.31 -2.84
C LEU A 146 5.98 -24.63 -4.17
N ARG A 147 5.08 -23.81 -4.70
CA ARG A 147 5.22 -23.22 -6.05
C ARG A 147 6.21 -22.07 -6.14
N PHE A 148 6.40 -21.31 -5.07
CA PHE A 148 7.35 -20.19 -5.02
C PHE A 148 8.20 -20.27 -3.75
N TYR A 149 9.51 -20.23 -3.87
CA TYR A 149 10.43 -20.38 -2.74
C TYR A 149 11.52 -19.31 -2.80
N ALA A 150 11.84 -18.72 -1.66
CA ALA A 150 13.01 -17.87 -1.53
C ALA A 150 13.93 -18.37 -0.41
N SER A 151 15.23 -18.14 -0.58
CA SER A 151 16.25 -18.55 0.39
C SER A 151 17.19 -17.39 0.68
N ASP A 152 17.38 -17.10 1.96
CA ASP A 152 18.42 -16.19 2.44
C ASP A 152 19.72 -17.01 2.56
N ILE A 153 20.72 -16.70 1.73
CA ILE A 153 22.04 -17.36 1.69
C ILE A 153 23.16 -16.33 1.89
N SER A 154 24.31 -16.77 2.37
CA SER A 154 25.53 -15.96 2.34
C SER A 154 26.77 -16.83 2.31
N ARG A 155 27.90 -16.26 1.91
CA ARG A 155 29.16 -16.98 1.85
C ARG A 155 29.81 -17.01 3.24
N GLY A 156 30.20 -18.19 3.69
CA GLY A 156 30.85 -18.40 4.99
C GLY A 156 32.36 -18.19 4.93
N PRO A 157 33.06 -18.29 6.08
CA PRO A 157 34.51 -18.23 6.18
C PRO A 157 35.26 -19.27 5.32
N ASP A 158 34.60 -20.40 5.03
CA ASP A 158 35.14 -21.48 4.20
C ASP A 158 35.00 -21.23 2.68
N GLY A 159 34.46 -20.07 2.29
CA GLY A 159 34.23 -19.67 0.90
C GLY A 159 33.02 -20.33 0.24
N LYS A 160 32.29 -21.20 0.95
CA LYS A 160 31.07 -21.85 0.45
C LYS A 160 29.84 -20.99 0.73
N PHE A 161 28.76 -21.20 -0.02
CA PHE A 161 27.47 -20.58 0.27
C PHE A 161 26.67 -21.41 1.25
N TRP A 162 26.15 -20.77 2.30
CA TRP A 162 25.38 -21.39 3.37
C TRP A 162 23.94 -20.86 3.35
N VAL A 163 22.98 -21.74 3.58
CA VAL A 163 21.59 -21.34 3.77
C VAL A 163 21.39 -20.84 5.20
N ILE A 164 20.88 -19.61 5.32
CA ILE A 164 20.62 -18.92 6.58
C ILE A 164 19.15 -19.09 6.99
N ASN A 165 18.21 -18.79 6.08
CA ASN A 165 16.79 -18.98 6.31
C ASN A 165 16.06 -19.38 5.03
N ASP A 166 15.07 -20.24 5.18
CA ASP A 166 14.08 -20.55 4.16
C ASP A 166 12.89 -19.59 4.28
N ARG A 167 12.31 -19.20 3.14
CA ARG A 167 11.14 -18.33 3.05
C ARG A 167 10.09 -18.96 2.13
N THR A 168 9.03 -19.48 2.73
CA THR A 168 8.02 -20.30 2.05
C THR A 168 6.60 -19.77 2.26
N GLN A 169 6.34 -18.96 3.29
CA GLN A 169 4.98 -18.53 3.59
C GLN A 169 4.42 -17.50 2.60
N SER A 170 5.13 -16.37 2.46
CA SER A 170 4.76 -15.21 1.64
C SER A 170 6.03 -14.41 1.26
N PRO A 171 7.05 -15.07 0.66
CA PRO A 171 8.39 -14.49 0.52
C PRO A 171 8.39 -13.17 -0.26
N SER A 172 8.92 -12.12 0.36
CA SER A 172 9.12 -10.80 -0.23
C SER A 172 10.54 -10.59 -0.78
N GLY A 173 10.67 -9.67 -1.71
CA GLY A 173 11.94 -9.14 -2.23
C GLY A 173 12.07 -9.19 -3.75
N LEU A 174 11.19 -9.93 -4.45
CA LEU A 174 11.32 -10.12 -5.90
C LEU A 174 11.10 -8.80 -6.66
N GLY A 175 10.08 -8.01 -6.27
CA GLY A 175 9.82 -6.71 -6.90
C GLY A 175 10.99 -5.75 -6.72
N TYR A 176 11.59 -5.71 -5.52
CA TYR A 176 12.79 -4.92 -5.27
C TYR A 176 14.01 -5.41 -6.07
N ALA A 177 14.19 -6.73 -6.22
CA ALA A 177 15.29 -7.26 -7.03
C ALA A 177 15.17 -6.88 -8.51
N ILE A 178 13.96 -6.92 -9.07
CA ILE A 178 13.68 -6.49 -10.44
C ILE A 178 13.96 -4.99 -10.58
N GLU A 179 13.45 -4.19 -9.65
CA GLU A 179 13.60 -2.74 -9.68
C GLU A 179 15.05 -2.28 -9.50
N ASN A 180 15.80 -2.96 -8.61
CA ASN A 180 17.23 -2.74 -8.46
C ASN A 180 17.96 -3.00 -9.78
N ARG A 181 17.65 -4.12 -10.47
CA ARG A 181 18.28 -4.44 -11.75
C ARG A 181 17.95 -3.44 -12.84
N LEU A 182 16.69 -3.02 -12.96
CA LEU A 182 16.28 -2.02 -13.95
C LEU A 182 16.96 -0.67 -13.71
N THR A 183 17.04 -0.24 -12.45
CA THR A 183 17.75 0.99 -12.06
C THR A 183 19.24 0.88 -12.35
N MET A 184 19.89 -0.22 -11.96
CA MET A 184 21.31 -0.44 -12.21
C MET A 184 21.66 -0.52 -13.70
N ASN A 185 20.82 -1.15 -14.53
CA ASN A 185 21.01 -1.20 -15.99
C ASN A 185 21.04 0.20 -16.62
N SER A 186 20.34 1.18 -16.05
CA SER A 186 20.31 2.54 -16.60
C SER A 186 21.62 3.31 -16.39
N ILE A 187 22.42 2.91 -15.40
CA ILE A 187 23.71 3.55 -15.06
C ILE A 187 24.92 2.65 -15.33
N SER A 188 24.69 1.37 -15.68
CA SER A 188 25.75 0.36 -15.71
C SER A 188 26.82 0.66 -16.74
N ASN A 189 26.46 1.20 -17.91
CA ASN A 189 27.43 1.52 -18.96
C ASN A 189 28.42 2.61 -18.56
N ASP A 190 28.01 3.53 -17.67
CA ASP A 190 28.86 4.64 -17.23
C ASP A 190 29.90 4.21 -16.20
N LEU A 191 29.58 3.18 -15.40
CA LEU A 191 30.43 2.68 -14.32
C LEU A 191 31.14 1.36 -14.66
N TYR A 192 30.55 0.53 -15.54
CA TYR A 192 30.94 -0.86 -15.78
C TYR A 192 30.85 -1.27 -17.27
N PRO A 193 31.51 -0.55 -18.20
CA PRO A 193 31.30 -0.73 -19.64
C PRO A 193 31.69 -2.11 -20.20
N ASN A 194 32.58 -2.84 -19.52
CA ASN A 194 33.11 -4.12 -19.99
C ASN A 194 32.51 -5.34 -19.26
N VAL A 195 31.46 -5.13 -18.47
CA VAL A 195 30.89 -6.18 -17.62
C VAL A 195 29.60 -6.70 -18.22
N GLU A 196 29.57 -8.01 -18.49
CA GLU A 196 28.40 -8.70 -19.00
C GLU A 196 27.70 -9.49 -17.91
N ILE A 197 26.39 -9.31 -17.81
CA ILE A 197 25.53 -9.88 -16.77
C ILE A 197 24.39 -10.70 -17.38
N LYS A 198 24.05 -11.82 -16.73
CA LYS A 198 22.89 -12.63 -17.11
C LYS A 198 21.58 -11.88 -16.86
N LYS A 199 20.63 -12.05 -17.79
CA LYS A 199 19.31 -11.39 -17.75
C LYS A 199 18.34 -12.15 -16.83
N MET A 200 17.47 -11.38 -16.17
CA MET A 200 16.37 -11.91 -15.37
C MET A 200 15.13 -12.28 -16.21
N ALA A 201 15.07 -11.87 -17.49
CA ALA A 201 13.87 -11.96 -18.33
C ALA A 201 13.30 -13.39 -18.43
N LYS A 202 14.15 -14.39 -18.65
CA LYS A 202 13.74 -15.80 -18.74
C LYS A 202 13.02 -16.30 -17.49
N PHE A 203 13.49 -15.90 -16.30
CA PHE A 203 12.84 -16.25 -15.04
C PHE A 203 11.46 -15.59 -14.92
N ILE A 204 11.35 -14.32 -15.29
CA ILE A 204 10.09 -13.57 -15.21
C ILE A 204 9.05 -14.15 -16.18
N GLU A 205 9.44 -14.44 -17.41
CA GLU A 205 8.56 -15.02 -18.41
C GLU A 205 8.10 -16.43 -17.98
N GLY A 206 9.02 -17.28 -17.54
CA GLY A 206 8.67 -18.60 -17.01
C GLY A 206 7.80 -18.55 -15.74
N TYR A 207 7.97 -17.53 -14.89
CA TYR A 207 7.09 -17.31 -13.75
C TYR A 207 5.67 -16.91 -14.19
N LYS A 208 5.54 -16.04 -15.21
CA LYS A 208 4.23 -15.69 -15.80
C LYS A 208 3.54 -16.92 -16.41
N ASP A 209 4.29 -17.74 -17.13
CA ASP A 209 3.77 -18.96 -17.74
C ASP A 209 3.32 -19.98 -16.69
N MET A 210 4.07 -20.12 -15.60
CA MET A 210 3.66 -20.93 -14.44
C MET A 210 2.33 -20.43 -13.85
N LEU A 211 2.20 -19.12 -13.61
CA LEU A 211 0.97 -18.53 -13.08
C LEU A 211 -0.24 -18.81 -13.99
N LYS A 212 -0.07 -18.66 -15.30
CA LYS A 212 -1.11 -18.96 -16.29
C LYS A 212 -1.47 -20.45 -16.36
N SER A 213 -0.49 -21.34 -16.19
CA SER A 213 -0.73 -22.79 -16.26
C SER A 213 -1.57 -23.34 -15.10
N LEU A 214 -1.74 -22.56 -14.01
CA LEU A 214 -2.48 -22.98 -12.82
C LEU A 214 -3.98 -22.70 -12.90
N SER A 215 -4.45 -22.03 -13.95
CA SER A 215 -5.88 -21.84 -14.16
C SER A 215 -6.53 -23.15 -14.60
N SER A 216 -7.51 -23.62 -13.83
CA SER A 216 -8.28 -24.84 -14.10
C SER A 216 -9.26 -24.71 -15.27
N SER A 217 -9.50 -23.49 -15.74
CA SER A 217 -10.43 -23.18 -16.81
C SER A 217 -9.70 -23.08 -18.16
N ASN A 218 -10.19 -23.80 -19.18
CA ASN A 218 -9.85 -23.56 -20.61
C ASN A 218 -10.40 -22.21 -21.12
N GLN A 219 -10.54 -21.21 -20.23
CA GLN A 219 -10.97 -19.88 -20.58
C GLN A 219 -9.80 -19.13 -21.21
N ASP A 220 -10.09 -18.37 -22.27
CA ASP A 220 -9.08 -17.57 -22.97
C ASP A 220 -8.40 -16.51 -22.08
N ASN A 221 -8.93 -16.23 -20.86
CA ASN A 221 -8.39 -15.23 -19.94
C ASN A 221 -8.69 -15.53 -18.45
N PRO A 222 -7.88 -16.34 -17.75
CA PRO A 222 -8.10 -16.67 -16.33
C PRO A 222 -7.83 -15.48 -15.41
N LEU A 223 -8.65 -15.31 -14.37
CA LEU A 223 -8.50 -14.25 -13.39
C LEU A 223 -7.52 -14.66 -12.29
N ILE A 224 -6.29 -14.13 -12.39
CA ILE A 224 -5.25 -14.29 -11.38
C ILE A 224 -5.21 -13.05 -10.50
N VAL A 225 -5.34 -13.24 -9.18
CA VAL A 225 -5.38 -12.15 -8.21
C VAL A 225 -4.24 -12.25 -7.19
N LEU A 226 -3.73 -11.11 -6.73
CA LEU A 226 -2.73 -11.00 -5.67
C LEU A 226 -3.40 -10.43 -4.42
N LEU A 227 -3.57 -11.26 -3.40
CA LEU A 227 -4.15 -10.89 -2.11
C LEU A 227 -3.12 -10.18 -1.25
N THR A 228 -3.39 -8.91 -0.92
CA THR A 228 -2.54 -8.07 -0.10
C THR A 228 -3.21 -7.70 1.24
N PRO A 229 -2.44 -7.59 2.35
CA PRO A 229 -2.95 -7.03 3.60
C PRO A 229 -3.26 -5.52 3.51
N GLY A 230 -2.81 -4.83 2.45
CA GLY A 230 -3.10 -3.42 2.20
C GLY A 230 -1.94 -2.45 2.43
N PRO A 231 -2.19 -1.13 2.26
CA PRO A 231 -1.14 -0.10 2.20
C PRO A 231 -0.28 0.05 3.47
N LEU A 232 -0.80 -0.37 4.62
CA LEU A 232 -0.08 -0.29 5.90
C LEU A 232 0.99 -1.37 6.07
N ASN A 233 1.08 -2.34 5.14
CA ASN A 233 2.11 -3.36 5.17
C ASN A 233 3.46 -2.84 4.64
N GLU A 234 4.55 -3.26 5.28
CA GLU A 234 5.92 -2.86 4.95
C GLU A 234 6.35 -3.15 3.51
N THR A 235 5.76 -4.17 2.87
CA THR A 235 6.08 -4.58 1.50
C THR A 235 4.96 -4.28 0.49
N TYR A 236 4.02 -3.39 0.82
CA TYR A 236 2.91 -3.05 -0.09
C TYR A 236 3.35 -2.52 -1.45
N PHE A 237 4.45 -1.75 -1.51
CA PHE A 237 5.06 -1.32 -2.79
C PHE A 237 5.30 -2.51 -3.71
N GLU A 238 5.94 -3.58 -3.21
CA GLU A 238 6.22 -4.77 -4.00
C GLU A 238 4.94 -5.46 -4.47
N HIS A 239 3.89 -5.49 -3.66
CA HIS A 239 2.61 -6.09 -4.05
C HIS A 239 2.00 -5.36 -5.25
N SER A 240 1.96 -4.04 -5.20
CA SER A 240 1.44 -3.18 -6.29
C SER A 240 2.34 -3.19 -7.54
N TYR A 241 3.65 -3.21 -7.32
CA TYR A 241 4.63 -3.30 -8.39
C TYR A 241 4.51 -4.63 -9.13
N LEU A 242 4.54 -5.75 -8.41
CA LEU A 242 4.43 -7.08 -9.01
C LEU A 242 3.06 -7.30 -9.65
N SER A 243 1.96 -6.79 -9.08
CA SER A 243 0.65 -6.91 -9.72
C SER A 243 0.64 -6.22 -11.08
N SER A 244 1.20 -5.02 -11.17
CA SER A 244 1.28 -4.26 -12.43
C SER A 244 2.27 -4.90 -13.42
N TYR A 245 3.41 -5.38 -12.92
CA TYR A 245 4.48 -5.95 -13.74
C TYR A 245 4.16 -7.36 -14.28
N LEU A 246 3.43 -8.15 -13.48
CA LEU A 246 3.03 -9.53 -13.80
C LEU A 246 1.61 -9.66 -14.33
N ASP A 247 0.88 -8.56 -14.43
CA ASP A 247 -0.46 -8.54 -15.01
C ASP A 247 -1.53 -9.20 -14.14
N LEU A 248 -1.45 -8.95 -12.83
CA LEU A 248 -2.31 -9.55 -11.80
C LEU A 248 -3.28 -8.51 -11.25
N THR A 249 -4.47 -8.93 -10.85
CA THR A 249 -5.40 -8.05 -10.14
C THR A 249 -5.01 -7.97 -8.66
N LEU A 250 -4.59 -6.79 -8.19
CA LEU A 250 -4.32 -6.56 -6.77
C LEU A 250 -5.64 -6.46 -6.00
N VAL A 251 -5.80 -7.26 -4.94
CA VAL A 251 -7.04 -7.34 -4.15
C VAL A 251 -6.76 -7.41 -2.66
N GLN A 252 -7.65 -6.86 -1.83
CA GLN A 252 -7.69 -7.09 -0.39
C GLN A 252 -8.74 -8.14 -0.04
N GLY A 253 -8.73 -8.67 1.19
CA GLY A 253 -9.71 -9.68 1.61
C GLY A 253 -11.16 -9.24 1.41
N GLU A 254 -11.44 -7.96 1.65
CA GLU A 254 -12.76 -7.35 1.45
C GLU A 254 -13.18 -7.21 -0.02
N ASP A 255 -12.27 -7.30 -1.00
CA ASP A 255 -12.64 -7.30 -2.43
C ASP A 255 -13.21 -8.65 -2.88
N LEU A 256 -12.95 -9.70 -2.10
CA LEU A 256 -13.26 -11.07 -2.44
C LEU A 256 -14.45 -11.57 -1.62
N LEU A 257 -15.17 -12.54 -2.16
CA LEU A 257 -16.20 -13.28 -1.43
C LEU A 257 -16.20 -14.75 -1.83
N VAL A 258 -16.58 -15.61 -0.89
CA VAL A 258 -16.83 -17.02 -1.16
C VAL A 258 -18.33 -17.23 -1.36
N LYS A 259 -18.71 -17.84 -2.49
CA LYS A 259 -20.11 -18.19 -2.81
C LYS A 259 -20.12 -19.48 -3.61
N ASN A 260 -20.98 -20.42 -3.20
CA ASN A 260 -21.11 -21.75 -3.83
C ASN A 260 -19.76 -22.49 -3.96
N ASN A 261 -18.94 -22.48 -2.89
CA ASN A 261 -17.58 -23.06 -2.85
C ASN A 261 -16.59 -22.52 -3.89
N HIS A 262 -16.84 -21.34 -4.43
CA HIS A 262 -15.93 -20.64 -5.34
C HIS A 262 -15.52 -19.29 -4.77
N LEU A 263 -14.31 -18.85 -5.11
CA LEU A 263 -13.82 -17.50 -4.80
C LEU A 263 -14.20 -16.54 -5.92
N TRP A 264 -14.78 -15.40 -5.56
CA TRP A 264 -15.23 -14.38 -6.50
C TRP A 264 -14.61 -13.03 -6.15
N LEU A 265 -14.21 -12.28 -7.18
CA LEU A 265 -13.89 -10.86 -7.10
C LEU A 265 -15.18 -10.05 -7.29
N LYS A 266 -15.45 -9.14 -6.35
CA LYS A 266 -16.54 -8.17 -6.47
C LYS A 266 -16.13 -7.06 -7.45
N SER A 267 -16.77 -7.01 -8.62
CA SER A 267 -16.59 -5.95 -9.61
C SER A 267 -17.87 -5.13 -9.79
N LEU A 268 -17.81 -4.00 -10.49
CA LEU A 268 -19.00 -3.19 -10.76
C LEU A 268 -20.06 -3.92 -11.59
N LYS A 269 -19.66 -4.87 -12.44
CA LYS A 269 -20.57 -5.74 -13.21
C LYS A 269 -21.12 -6.93 -12.41
N GLY A 270 -20.75 -7.04 -11.13
CA GLY A 270 -21.03 -8.19 -10.29
C GLY A 270 -19.82 -9.11 -10.12
N LEU A 271 -20.07 -10.39 -9.86
CA LEU A 271 -19.04 -11.33 -9.43
C LEU A 271 -18.23 -11.94 -10.59
N ARG A 272 -16.90 -11.84 -10.50
CA ARG A 272 -15.96 -12.52 -11.42
C ARG A 272 -15.25 -13.65 -10.71
N ARG A 273 -15.31 -14.87 -11.25
CA ARG A 273 -14.66 -16.04 -10.65
C ARG A 273 -13.14 -15.86 -10.65
N VAL A 274 -12.50 -16.14 -9.52
CA VAL A 274 -11.04 -16.16 -9.37
C VAL A 274 -10.53 -17.57 -9.61
N ASP A 275 -9.56 -17.73 -10.51
CA ASP A 275 -8.97 -19.04 -10.84
C ASP A 275 -7.71 -19.32 -10.01
N THR A 276 -6.89 -18.29 -9.77
CA THR A 276 -5.63 -18.42 -9.03
C THR A 276 -5.43 -17.25 -8.07
N LEU A 277 -5.04 -17.57 -6.83
CA LEU A 277 -4.78 -16.63 -5.76
C LEU A 277 -3.32 -16.66 -5.34
N ILE A 278 -2.59 -15.57 -5.61
CA ILE A 278 -1.27 -15.34 -5.01
C ILE A 278 -1.46 -14.63 -3.68
N ARG A 279 -1.01 -15.24 -2.60
CA ARG A 279 -1.20 -14.79 -1.24
C ARG A 279 0.04 -14.05 -0.71
N ARG A 280 -0.17 -12.82 -0.24
CA ARG A 280 0.79 -12.01 0.54
C ARG A 280 0.34 -11.72 1.97
N VAL A 281 -0.71 -12.40 2.42
CA VAL A 281 -1.26 -12.38 3.78
C VAL A 281 -0.84 -13.67 4.47
N ASP A 282 -0.43 -13.64 5.73
CA ASP A 282 -0.01 -14.87 6.45
C ASP A 282 -1.14 -15.88 6.66
N ALA A 283 -0.78 -17.17 6.75
CA ALA A 283 -1.73 -18.29 6.69
C ALA A 283 -2.91 -18.15 7.66
N GLN A 284 -2.63 -17.89 8.95
CA GLN A 284 -3.65 -17.73 9.99
C GLN A 284 -4.66 -16.62 9.70
N TYR A 285 -4.28 -15.59 8.95
CA TYR A 285 -5.13 -14.44 8.67
C TYR A 285 -5.99 -14.62 7.42
N CYS A 286 -5.88 -15.74 6.72
CA CYS A 286 -6.50 -15.95 5.40
C CYS A 286 -7.98 -16.26 5.45
N ASP A 287 -8.46 -16.87 6.53
CA ASP A 287 -9.87 -17.25 6.66
C ASP A 287 -10.33 -17.04 8.12
N PRO A 288 -11.18 -16.04 8.38
CA PRO A 288 -11.71 -15.80 9.71
C PRO A 288 -12.77 -16.83 10.16
N LEU A 289 -13.27 -17.72 9.29
CA LEU A 289 -14.22 -18.76 9.71
C LEU A 289 -13.52 -19.98 10.30
N GLU A 290 -12.40 -20.40 9.70
CA GLU A 290 -11.70 -21.63 10.09
C GLU A 290 -10.37 -21.37 10.81
N LEU A 291 -9.74 -20.20 10.64
CA LEU A 291 -8.41 -19.93 11.20
C LEU A 291 -8.48 -18.88 12.32
N LYS A 292 -8.23 -17.60 12.01
CA LYS A 292 -8.20 -16.51 13.01
C LYS A 292 -9.44 -15.64 12.93
N ASN A 293 -10.36 -15.85 13.87
CA ASN A 293 -11.71 -15.24 13.87
C ASN A 293 -11.75 -13.71 13.87
N ASN A 294 -10.72 -13.04 14.39
CA ASN A 294 -10.63 -11.58 14.38
C ASN A 294 -9.81 -11.01 13.20
N SER A 295 -9.45 -11.85 12.22
CA SER A 295 -8.76 -11.39 11.01
C SER A 295 -9.71 -10.57 10.13
N GLN A 296 -9.21 -9.44 9.63
CA GLN A 296 -9.87 -8.62 8.60
C GLN A 296 -9.12 -8.65 7.26
N LEU A 297 -8.06 -9.47 7.16
CA LEU A 297 -7.16 -9.47 5.99
C LEU A 297 -7.53 -10.55 4.97
N GLY A 298 -8.20 -11.61 5.42
CA GLY A 298 -8.56 -12.78 4.62
C GLY A 298 -9.99 -12.75 4.10
N VAL A 299 -10.45 -13.90 3.62
CA VAL A 299 -11.79 -14.10 3.05
C VAL A 299 -12.47 -15.25 3.81
N ALA A 300 -13.66 -14.99 4.34
CA ALA A 300 -14.45 -15.99 5.04
C ALA A 300 -14.76 -17.20 4.13
N GLY A 301 -14.37 -18.40 4.55
CA GLY A 301 -14.61 -19.65 3.82
C GLY A 301 -13.56 -20.01 2.78
N LEU A 302 -12.46 -19.24 2.70
CA LEU A 302 -11.36 -19.47 1.76
C LEU A 302 -10.70 -20.85 1.92
N VAL A 303 -10.55 -21.35 3.16
CA VAL A 303 -9.99 -22.68 3.40
C VAL A 303 -10.87 -23.74 2.75
N ASN A 304 -12.19 -23.62 2.87
CA ASN A 304 -13.13 -24.55 2.26
C ASN A 304 -13.08 -24.54 0.72
N VAL A 305 -12.96 -23.37 0.08
CA VAL A 305 -12.82 -23.28 -1.39
C VAL A 305 -11.61 -24.07 -1.90
N VAL A 306 -10.50 -23.94 -1.18
CA VAL A 306 -9.24 -24.63 -1.53
C VAL A 306 -9.32 -26.13 -1.22
N ARG A 307 -9.97 -26.51 -0.11
CA ARG A 307 -10.23 -27.91 0.26
C ARG A 307 -11.02 -28.66 -0.83
N GLU A 308 -12.00 -27.98 -1.42
CA GLU A 308 -12.85 -28.50 -2.51
C GLU A 308 -12.22 -28.36 -3.90
N ASP A 309 -10.93 -28.00 -3.98
CA ASP A 309 -10.17 -27.89 -5.23
C ASP A 309 -10.74 -26.88 -6.26
N ASN A 310 -11.44 -25.84 -5.77
CA ASN A 310 -12.04 -24.82 -6.63
C ASN A 310 -11.14 -23.59 -6.84
N LEU A 311 -9.92 -23.59 -6.28
CA LEU A 311 -8.98 -22.46 -6.36
C LEU A 311 -7.52 -22.93 -6.23
N SER A 312 -6.68 -22.54 -7.19
CA SER A 312 -5.22 -22.67 -7.08
C SER A 312 -4.64 -21.57 -6.19
N MET A 313 -3.82 -21.91 -5.18
CA MET A 313 -3.25 -20.95 -4.23
C MET A 313 -1.71 -20.97 -4.20
N ILE A 314 -1.09 -19.78 -4.20
CA ILE A 314 0.38 -19.60 -4.19
C ILE A 314 0.80 -18.63 -3.07
N ASN A 315 1.53 -19.03 -2.04
CA ASN A 315 1.72 -20.41 -1.62
C ASN A 315 0.55 -20.90 -0.75
N PRO A 316 0.33 -22.22 -0.69
CA PRO A 316 -0.70 -22.86 0.13
C PRO A 316 -0.74 -22.38 1.59
N ILE A 317 -1.91 -22.48 2.24
CA ILE A 317 -2.03 -22.33 3.69
C ILE A 317 -1.32 -23.52 4.36
N GLY A 318 -0.63 -23.26 5.48
CA GLY A 318 0.13 -24.28 6.22
C GLY A 318 1.59 -24.45 5.80
N VAL A 319 2.00 -23.93 4.64
CA VAL A 319 3.39 -24.02 4.11
C VAL A 319 4.43 -23.30 4.99
N GLY A 320 3.98 -22.38 5.86
CA GLY A 320 4.84 -21.61 6.74
C GLY A 320 5.58 -22.44 7.80
N ILE A 321 5.12 -23.66 8.08
CA ILE A 321 5.82 -24.61 8.96
C ILE A 321 7.25 -24.92 8.48
N LEU A 322 7.52 -24.78 7.18
CA LEU A 322 8.84 -25.02 6.60
C LEU A 322 9.87 -23.93 6.97
N GLU A 323 9.43 -22.77 7.46
CA GLU A 323 10.33 -21.73 7.98
C GLU A 323 10.79 -22.02 9.43
N ASN A 324 10.35 -23.14 10.02
CA ASN A 324 10.69 -23.57 11.37
C ASN A 324 12.16 -23.97 11.47
N ILE A 325 12.96 -23.09 12.09
CA ILE A 325 14.40 -23.32 12.32
C ILE A 325 14.71 -24.54 13.22
N GLY A 326 13.71 -25.07 13.93
CA GLY A 326 13.82 -26.34 14.66
C GLY A 326 14.03 -27.55 13.75
N LEU A 327 13.70 -27.46 12.45
CA LEU A 327 13.96 -28.52 11.47
C LEU A 327 15.44 -28.60 11.06
N ASN A 328 16.19 -27.51 11.18
CA ASN A 328 17.59 -27.40 10.72
C ASN A 328 18.50 -28.54 11.17
N PRO A 329 18.50 -28.98 12.45
CA PRO A 329 19.36 -30.08 12.91
C PRO A 329 19.09 -31.41 12.19
N PHE A 330 17.88 -31.58 11.65
CA PHE A 330 17.41 -32.83 11.05
C PHE A 330 17.53 -32.83 9.52
N MET A 331 17.80 -31.69 8.88
CA MET A 331 17.76 -31.53 7.41
C MET A 331 18.64 -32.52 6.65
N LYS A 332 19.80 -32.90 7.19
CA LYS A 332 20.66 -33.93 6.58
C LYS A 332 19.98 -35.30 6.54
N ASN A 333 19.38 -35.71 7.65
CA ASN A 333 18.68 -37.00 7.74
C ASN A 333 17.39 -36.98 6.92
N ILE A 334 16.68 -35.85 6.88
CA ILE A 334 15.50 -35.66 6.05
C ILE A 334 15.85 -35.77 4.57
N ALA A 335 16.94 -35.14 4.12
CA ALA A 335 17.43 -35.26 2.75
C ALA A 335 17.77 -36.71 2.39
N LYS A 336 18.48 -37.41 3.28
CA LYS A 336 18.80 -38.83 3.07
C LYS A 336 17.56 -39.71 3.02
N PHE A 337 16.56 -39.43 3.84
CA PHE A 337 15.33 -40.22 3.88
C PHE A 337 14.40 -39.98 2.68
N LEU A 338 14.22 -38.73 2.26
CA LEU A 338 13.27 -38.36 1.19
C LEU A 338 13.86 -38.34 -0.21
N LEU A 339 15.15 -38.01 -0.36
CA LEU A 339 15.83 -37.88 -1.66
C LEU A 339 16.93 -38.91 -1.88
N ASP A 340 17.39 -39.62 -0.83
CA ASP A 340 18.60 -40.45 -0.84
C ASP A 340 19.89 -39.68 -1.19
N GLU A 341 19.89 -38.35 -1.01
CA GLU A 341 20.98 -37.43 -1.37
C GLU A 341 21.59 -36.74 -0.14
N GLU A 342 22.84 -36.27 -0.27
CA GLU A 342 23.43 -35.31 0.67
C GLU A 342 23.03 -33.87 0.30
N LEU A 343 22.95 -32.98 1.30
CA LEU A 343 22.68 -31.57 1.06
C LEU A 343 23.84 -30.92 0.31
N ILE A 344 23.54 -30.34 -0.86
CA ILE A 344 24.52 -29.60 -1.68
C ILE A 344 24.94 -28.31 -0.97
N LEU A 345 23.98 -27.52 -0.50
CA LEU A 345 24.26 -26.31 0.26
C LEU A 345 24.27 -26.61 1.77
N PRO A 346 25.36 -26.28 2.48
CA PRO A 346 25.40 -26.38 3.93
C PRO A 346 24.42 -25.41 4.60
N GLN A 347 24.13 -25.67 5.87
CA GLN A 347 23.29 -24.84 6.72
C GLN A 347 23.98 -24.61 8.05
N ILE A 348 23.67 -23.47 8.67
CA ILE A 348 24.21 -23.05 9.97
C ILE A 348 24.01 -24.14 11.02
N ALA A 349 25.07 -24.46 11.77
CA ALA A 349 25.00 -25.41 12.87
C ALA A 349 23.94 -24.96 13.88
N THR A 350 22.96 -25.83 14.11
CA THR A 350 21.76 -25.55 14.91
C THR A 350 21.55 -26.70 15.88
N TRP A 351 21.27 -26.37 17.15
CA TRP A 351 20.95 -27.32 18.21
C TRP A 351 19.55 -27.02 18.73
N TRP A 352 18.64 -27.99 18.66
CA TRP A 352 17.28 -27.83 19.16
C TRP A 352 17.19 -28.23 20.63
N CYS A 353 16.80 -27.28 21.48
CA CYS A 353 16.76 -27.47 22.91
C CYS A 353 15.67 -28.45 23.37
N GLY A 354 14.79 -28.91 22.49
CA GLY A 354 13.84 -29.99 22.83
C GLY A 354 14.51 -31.33 23.13
N GLN A 355 15.72 -31.56 22.60
CA GLN A 355 16.51 -32.74 22.95
C GLN A 355 17.43 -32.43 24.13
N LYS A 356 17.52 -33.37 25.09
CA LYS A 356 18.20 -33.14 26.37
C LYS A 356 19.70 -32.85 26.20
N LYS A 357 20.40 -33.57 25.30
CA LYS A 357 21.85 -33.40 25.09
C LYS A 357 22.14 -32.02 24.49
N GLU A 358 21.31 -31.60 23.55
CA GLU A 358 21.39 -30.35 22.81
C GLU A 358 21.06 -29.17 23.73
N LEU A 359 20.05 -29.30 24.59
CA LEU A 359 19.77 -28.33 25.66
C LEU A 359 20.97 -28.14 26.57
N ASP A 360 21.56 -29.23 27.07
CA ASP A 360 22.70 -29.17 27.98
C ASP A 360 23.91 -28.51 27.30
N PHE A 361 24.14 -28.80 26.02
CA PHE A 361 25.17 -28.14 25.21
C PHE A 361 24.90 -26.63 25.06
N VAL A 362 23.67 -26.24 24.72
CA VAL A 362 23.30 -24.83 24.53
C VAL A 362 23.45 -24.05 25.83
N LEU A 363 23.01 -24.60 26.96
CA LEU A 363 23.14 -23.96 28.27
C LEU A 363 24.60 -23.82 28.70
N ALA A 364 25.45 -24.83 28.43
CA ALA A 364 26.88 -24.78 28.74
C ALA A 364 27.65 -23.77 27.86
N ASN A 365 27.19 -23.54 26.63
CA ASN A 365 27.89 -22.70 25.64
C ASN A 365 27.14 -21.41 25.29
N LEU A 366 26.23 -20.94 26.16
CA LEU A 366 25.28 -19.88 25.84
C LEU A 366 25.94 -18.64 25.22
N LYS A 367 27.06 -18.17 25.79
CA LYS A 367 27.79 -16.97 25.33
C LYS A 367 28.35 -17.06 23.90
N ASN A 368 28.52 -18.27 23.35
CA ASN A 368 29.08 -18.49 22.02
C ASN A 368 27.99 -18.71 20.95
N LEU A 369 26.71 -18.61 21.33
CA LEU A 369 25.58 -18.96 20.47
C LEU A 369 24.61 -17.78 20.29
N ILE A 370 23.87 -17.83 19.19
CA ILE A 370 22.65 -17.04 19.00
C ILE A 370 21.48 -17.91 19.43
N ILE A 371 20.70 -17.46 20.41
CA ILE A 371 19.50 -18.16 20.82
C ILE A 371 18.31 -17.58 20.06
N LYS A 372 17.52 -18.45 19.43
CA LYS A 372 16.32 -18.06 18.70
C LYS A 372 15.14 -18.89 19.17
N LYS A 373 13.98 -18.25 19.26
CA LYS A 373 12.71 -18.96 19.36
C LYS A 373 12.35 -19.52 17.99
N ILE A 374 11.85 -20.77 17.94
CA ILE A 374 11.49 -21.43 16.69
C ILE A 374 10.25 -20.78 16.05
N ASP A 375 9.27 -20.45 16.89
CA ASP A 375 8.03 -19.78 16.49
C ASP A 375 8.24 -18.26 16.41
N ARG A 376 7.98 -17.70 15.22
CA ARG A 376 8.17 -16.29 14.88
C ARG A 376 6.85 -15.54 14.62
N THR A 377 5.67 -16.15 14.83
CA THR A 377 4.40 -15.54 14.40
C THR A 377 4.00 -14.31 15.22
N ASP A 378 4.33 -14.28 16.52
CA ASP A 378 3.92 -13.18 17.41
C ASP A 378 5.01 -12.12 17.56
N ASN A 379 6.22 -12.57 17.91
CA ASN A 379 7.38 -11.72 18.16
C ASN A 379 8.66 -12.45 17.75
N ILE A 380 9.52 -11.75 17.04
CA ILE A 380 10.84 -12.26 16.68
C ILE A 380 11.77 -12.11 17.89
N GLU A 381 12.04 -13.23 18.56
CA GLU A 381 12.95 -13.29 19.69
C GLU A 381 14.30 -13.86 19.26
N VAL A 382 15.30 -12.98 19.15
CA VAL A 382 16.69 -13.34 18.79
C VAL A 382 17.63 -12.73 19.83
N TYR A 383 18.40 -13.59 20.50
CA TYR A 383 19.33 -13.21 21.55
C TYR A 383 20.77 -13.45 21.09
N PHE A 384 21.55 -12.38 21.00
CA PHE A 384 23.00 -12.46 20.84
C PHE A 384 23.61 -12.60 22.23
N ALA A 385 23.77 -13.84 22.69
CA ALA A 385 24.14 -14.10 24.08
C ALA A 385 25.52 -13.53 24.46
N ASN A 386 26.44 -13.35 23.50
CA ASN A 386 27.71 -12.65 23.69
C ASN A 386 27.57 -11.15 24.04
N LYS A 387 26.40 -10.54 23.79
CA LYS A 387 26.11 -9.12 24.08
C LYS A 387 25.24 -8.92 25.31
N LEU A 388 24.83 -9.99 25.99
CA LEU A 388 23.97 -9.93 27.18
C LEU A 388 24.82 -9.85 28.46
N ASP A 389 24.32 -9.12 29.45
CA ASP A 389 24.91 -9.11 30.79
C ASP A 389 24.56 -10.40 31.59
N GLU A 390 25.20 -10.60 32.74
CA GLU A 390 25.02 -11.82 33.54
C GLU A 390 23.57 -12.03 34.02
N LYS A 391 22.85 -10.96 34.34
CA LYS A 391 21.46 -11.03 34.79
C LYS A 391 20.55 -11.45 33.62
N GLN A 392 20.74 -10.84 32.45
CA GLN A 392 20.02 -11.17 31.23
C GLN A 392 20.29 -12.60 30.77
N LEU A 393 21.52 -13.10 30.94
CA LEU A 393 21.87 -14.49 30.64
C LEU A 393 21.17 -15.49 31.58
N LEU A 394 21.07 -15.17 32.88
CA LEU A 394 20.31 -15.98 33.84
C LEU A 394 18.81 -15.99 33.50
N ASP A 395 18.23 -14.83 33.20
CA ASP A 395 16.83 -14.71 32.80
C ASP A 395 16.55 -15.52 31.52
N LEU A 396 17.43 -15.44 30.53
CA LEU A 396 17.34 -16.22 29.30
C LEU A 396 17.46 -17.72 29.56
N THR A 397 18.36 -18.12 30.46
CA THR A 397 18.55 -19.53 30.85
C THR A 397 17.28 -20.12 31.47
N GLU A 398 16.69 -19.43 32.45
CA GLU A 398 15.45 -19.88 33.09
C GLU A 398 14.28 -19.89 32.09
N LYS A 399 14.24 -18.92 31.17
CA LYS A 399 13.26 -18.88 30.08
C LYS A 399 13.37 -20.10 29.16
N ILE A 400 14.58 -20.50 28.77
CA ILE A 400 14.82 -21.70 27.94
C ILE A 400 14.40 -22.96 28.71
N LYS A 401 14.84 -23.12 29.98
CA LYS A 401 14.52 -24.31 30.79
C LYS A 401 13.02 -24.51 30.98
N LYS A 402 12.23 -23.43 31.06
CA LYS A 402 10.79 -23.49 31.24
C LYS A 402 10.06 -24.11 30.03
N ALA A 403 10.57 -23.88 28.82
CA ALA A 403 9.93 -24.34 27.58
C ALA A 403 10.97 -24.64 26.49
N PRO A 404 11.83 -25.66 26.69
CA PRO A 404 13.05 -25.81 25.90
C PRO A 404 12.79 -26.17 24.44
N HIS A 405 11.70 -26.90 24.15
CA HIS A 405 11.28 -27.24 22.79
C HIS A 405 10.96 -26.02 21.90
N TYR A 406 10.78 -24.82 22.44
CA TYR A 406 10.57 -23.60 21.65
C TYR A 406 11.87 -22.90 21.23
N TYR A 407 13.05 -23.38 21.65
CA TYR A 407 14.31 -22.68 21.41
C TYR A 407 15.32 -23.52 20.64
N VAL A 408 16.14 -22.82 19.88
CA VAL A 408 17.36 -23.36 19.26
C VAL A 408 18.55 -22.48 19.63
N GLY A 409 19.72 -23.10 19.79
CA GLY A 409 21.00 -22.42 19.69
C GLY A 409 21.54 -22.53 18.27
N GLN A 410 22.08 -21.45 17.73
CA GLN A 410 22.79 -21.43 16.45
C GLN A 410 24.19 -20.87 16.62
N GLU A 411 25.13 -21.39 15.84
CA GLU A 411 26.49 -20.85 15.77
C GLU A 411 26.49 -19.39 15.28
N ILE A 412 27.39 -18.58 15.84
CA ILE A 412 27.66 -17.23 15.34
C ILE A 412 28.62 -17.37 14.15
N ILE A 413 28.13 -17.09 12.95
CA ILE A 413 28.95 -17.10 11.72
C ILE A 413 29.16 -15.68 11.23
N ASP A 414 30.41 -15.35 10.93
CA ASP A 414 30.79 -14.14 10.21
C ASP A 414 30.66 -14.39 8.70
N PHE A 415 29.65 -13.79 8.10
CA PHE A 415 29.37 -13.87 6.67
C PHE A 415 30.24 -12.91 5.85
N SER A 416 30.36 -13.18 4.56
CA SER A 416 31.23 -12.41 3.67
C SER A 416 30.92 -10.91 3.63
N THR A 417 31.97 -10.13 3.49
CA THR A 417 31.89 -8.69 3.23
C THR A 417 31.97 -8.37 1.75
N THR A 418 31.28 -7.31 1.34
CA THR A 418 31.39 -6.73 0.01
C THR A 418 31.60 -5.21 0.14
N PRO A 419 32.23 -4.54 -0.85
CA PRO A 419 32.38 -3.10 -0.84
C PRO A 419 31.01 -2.43 -0.90
N SER A 420 30.75 -1.45 -0.03
CA SER A 420 29.51 -0.69 0.01
C SER A 420 29.78 0.81 0.06
N PHE A 421 29.09 1.56 -0.80
CA PHE A 421 29.21 3.00 -0.87
C PHE A 421 28.24 3.68 0.10
N SER A 422 28.77 4.46 1.04
CA SER A 422 27.96 5.24 1.99
C SER A 422 28.70 6.49 2.45
N LYS A 423 27.99 7.63 2.47
CA LYS A 423 28.51 8.91 2.98
C LYS A 423 29.87 9.31 2.36
N GLY A 424 30.01 9.15 1.04
CA GLY A 424 31.21 9.53 0.29
C GLY A 424 32.41 8.60 0.49
N LYS A 425 32.22 7.42 1.07
CA LYS A 425 33.28 6.41 1.30
C LYS A 425 32.82 5.03 0.88
N VAL A 426 33.76 4.18 0.48
CA VAL A 426 33.53 2.75 0.25
C VAL A 426 34.05 1.98 1.45
N GLU A 427 33.19 1.18 2.08
CA GLU A 427 33.54 0.37 3.24
C GLU A 427 33.02 -1.06 3.08
N PRO A 428 33.73 -2.06 3.65
CA PRO A 428 33.27 -3.44 3.62
C PRO A 428 32.07 -3.59 4.56
N ARG A 429 31.06 -4.32 4.10
CA ARG A 429 29.82 -4.59 4.83
C ARG A 429 29.36 -6.02 4.61
N ASN A 430 28.81 -6.63 5.66
CA ASN A 430 28.24 -7.97 5.59
C ASN A 430 27.02 -8.00 4.68
N THR A 431 26.92 -9.05 3.87
CA THR A 431 25.81 -9.23 2.94
C THR A 431 25.06 -10.53 3.10
N VAL A 432 23.77 -10.48 2.79
CA VAL A 432 22.90 -11.65 2.62
C VAL A 432 22.22 -11.54 1.26
N ILE A 433 22.23 -12.65 0.53
CA ILE A 433 21.57 -12.82 -0.75
C ILE A 433 20.23 -13.48 -0.51
N ARG A 434 19.14 -12.85 -0.96
CA ARG A 434 17.87 -13.53 -1.11
C ARG A 434 17.69 -13.98 -2.55
N SER A 435 17.73 -15.29 -2.75
CA SER A 435 17.46 -15.95 -4.02
C SER A 435 15.97 -16.30 -4.13
N PHE A 436 15.47 -16.42 -5.36
CA PHE A 436 14.08 -16.77 -5.65
C PHE A 436 14.03 -17.93 -6.63
N SER A 437 13.03 -18.79 -6.45
CA SER A 437 12.75 -19.91 -7.33
C SER A 437 11.27 -20.18 -7.45
N TYR A 438 10.86 -20.74 -8.59
CA TYR A 438 9.50 -21.21 -8.81
C TYR A 438 9.49 -22.63 -9.37
N LEU A 439 8.42 -23.36 -9.09
CA LEU A 439 8.19 -24.71 -9.59
C LEU A 439 7.61 -24.66 -11.00
N GLN A 440 8.17 -25.42 -11.94
CA GLN A 440 7.64 -25.60 -13.30
C GLN A 440 7.71 -27.08 -13.68
N GLY A 441 6.56 -27.71 -13.89
CA GLY A 441 6.50 -29.16 -13.95
C GLY A 441 6.99 -29.75 -12.62
N GLU A 442 8.03 -30.58 -12.66
CA GLU A 442 8.62 -31.20 -11.46
C GLU A 442 9.93 -30.53 -10.99
N ASP A 443 10.41 -29.52 -11.71
CA ASP A 443 11.69 -28.88 -11.46
C ASP A 443 11.56 -27.43 -11.00
N TYR A 444 12.54 -26.98 -10.20
CA TYR A 444 12.63 -25.58 -9.78
C TYR A 444 13.53 -24.78 -10.72
N ASN A 445 13.07 -23.60 -11.09
CA ASN A 445 13.84 -22.59 -11.82
C ASN A 445 14.32 -21.52 -10.84
N VAL A 446 15.61 -21.19 -10.86
CA VAL A 446 16.24 -20.23 -9.95
C VAL A 446 16.56 -18.94 -10.70
N LEU A 447 16.26 -17.80 -10.09
CA LEU A 447 16.56 -16.48 -10.63
C LEU A 447 18.08 -16.32 -10.86
N GLN A 448 18.47 -15.78 -12.03
CA GLN A 448 19.85 -15.38 -12.32
C GLN A 448 20.12 -13.98 -11.71
N GLY A 449 20.10 -13.93 -10.39
CA GLY A 449 20.14 -12.72 -9.58
C GLY A 449 19.38 -12.89 -8.28
N GLY A 450 19.14 -11.79 -7.57
CA GLY A 450 18.50 -11.85 -6.26
C GLY A 450 18.46 -10.48 -5.60
N LEU A 451 17.86 -10.43 -4.42
CA LEU A 451 17.86 -9.24 -3.58
C LEU A 451 19.03 -9.32 -2.62
N ILE A 452 19.96 -8.36 -2.69
CA ILE A 452 21.02 -8.23 -1.70
C ILE A 452 20.58 -7.29 -0.60
N ARG A 453 20.87 -7.69 0.65
CA ARG A 453 20.73 -6.83 1.82
C ARG A 453 22.08 -6.65 2.48
N VAL A 454 22.39 -5.40 2.83
CA VAL A 454 23.67 -4.97 3.41
C VAL A 454 23.43 -4.52 4.85
N SER A 455 24.34 -4.89 5.77
CA SER A 455 24.25 -4.45 7.16
C SER A 455 24.35 -2.91 7.29
N PRO A 456 23.57 -2.28 8.19
CA PRO A 456 23.61 -0.83 8.39
C PRO A 456 24.90 -0.34 9.07
N SER A 457 25.60 -1.23 9.79
CA SER A 457 26.88 -0.94 10.45
C SER A 457 27.86 -2.09 10.27
N LYS A 458 29.16 -1.78 10.45
CA LYS A 458 30.29 -2.69 10.29
C LYS A 458 30.19 -3.95 11.18
N ASP A 459 29.65 -3.79 12.39
CA ASP A 459 29.59 -4.87 13.41
C ASP A 459 28.19 -5.47 13.61
N SER A 460 27.24 -5.16 12.72
CA SER A 460 25.87 -5.70 12.80
C SER A 460 25.75 -7.02 12.05
N LEU A 461 25.68 -8.12 12.80
CA LEU A 461 25.34 -9.46 12.30
C LEU A 461 23.87 -9.58 11.86
N VAL A 462 23.01 -8.64 12.26
CA VAL A 462 21.60 -8.61 11.84
C VAL A 462 21.45 -7.73 10.62
N VAL A 463 21.06 -8.34 9.51
CA VAL A 463 20.69 -7.64 8.28
C VAL A 463 19.16 -7.57 8.20
N SER A 464 18.58 -6.39 8.48
CA SER A 464 17.15 -6.13 8.34
C SER A 464 16.92 -4.72 7.81
N ASN A 465 15.99 -4.59 6.85
CA ASN A 465 15.60 -3.31 6.28
C ASN A 465 14.88 -2.43 7.31
N GLN A 466 14.18 -3.03 8.28
CA GLN A 466 13.59 -2.31 9.41
C GLN A 466 14.65 -1.61 10.27
N LYS A 467 15.90 -2.13 10.30
CA LYS A 467 17.04 -1.52 11.01
C LYS A 467 17.90 -0.62 10.11
N GLY A 468 17.47 -0.36 8.88
CA GLY A 468 18.12 0.58 7.98
C GLY A 468 19.24 0.03 7.10
N GLY A 469 19.24 -1.27 6.81
CA GLY A 469 20.13 -1.85 5.81
C GLY A 469 19.91 -1.27 4.41
N ALA A 470 20.98 -1.16 3.63
CA ALA A 470 20.93 -0.81 2.21
C ALA A 470 20.73 -2.07 1.34
N SER A 471 20.37 -1.89 0.07
CA SER A 471 20.27 -2.95 -0.91
C SER A 471 21.34 -2.83 -2.00
N LYS A 472 21.69 -3.95 -2.63
CA LYS A 472 22.52 -4.01 -3.84
C LYS A 472 21.82 -4.84 -4.90
N ASP A 473 22.20 -4.64 -6.15
CA ASP A 473 21.91 -5.60 -7.21
C ASP A 473 22.90 -6.77 -7.13
N LEU A 474 22.44 -7.96 -7.50
CA LEU A 474 23.26 -9.17 -7.62
C LEU A 474 23.54 -9.45 -9.08
N TRP A 475 24.80 -9.38 -9.49
CA TRP A 475 25.24 -9.64 -10.85
C TRP A 475 25.82 -11.04 -10.98
N ILE A 476 25.17 -11.86 -11.78
CA ILE A 476 25.71 -13.14 -12.21
C ILE A 476 26.44 -12.89 -13.52
N LEU A 477 27.77 -12.97 -13.49
CA LEU A 477 28.61 -12.66 -14.65
C LEU A 477 28.50 -13.75 -15.72
N GLY A 478 28.34 -13.33 -16.96
CA GLY A 478 28.34 -14.21 -18.13
C GLY A 478 27.44 -13.71 -19.25
N LYS A 479 27.63 -14.29 -20.43
CA LYS A 479 26.77 -14.08 -21.59
C LYS A 479 25.55 -15.00 -21.50
N ASP A 480 24.37 -14.47 -21.81
CA ASP A 480 23.24 -15.31 -22.17
C ASP A 480 23.44 -15.83 -23.60
N GLU A 481 23.00 -17.06 -23.87
CA GLU A 481 22.76 -17.51 -25.24
C GLU A 481 21.74 -16.56 -25.91
N GLU A 482 21.78 -16.40 -27.24
CA GLU A 482 20.87 -15.50 -27.98
C GLU A 482 19.41 -15.79 -27.65
N TYR A 483 18.88 -15.11 -26.64
CA TYR A 483 17.47 -15.12 -26.33
C TYR A 483 16.79 -14.26 -27.38
N VAL A 484 16.27 -14.90 -28.43
CA VAL A 484 15.24 -14.32 -29.27
C VAL A 484 14.01 -14.20 -28.38
N GLY A 485 13.97 -13.14 -27.57
CA GLY A 485 12.79 -12.83 -26.79
C GLY A 485 11.62 -12.82 -27.74
N ASN A 486 10.62 -13.65 -27.48
CA ASN A 486 9.29 -13.38 -27.97
C ASN A 486 9.01 -11.95 -27.53
N ASN A 487 9.02 -11.02 -28.50
CA ASN A 487 8.99 -9.58 -28.26
C ASN A 487 8.32 -9.27 -26.93
N ILE A 488 9.05 -8.63 -26.01
CA ILE A 488 8.46 -7.94 -24.84
C ILE A 488 7.29 -7.03 -25.30
N PHE A 489 7.28 -6.70 -26.60
CA PHE A 489 6.26 -6.04 -27.40
C PHE A 489 5.34 -6.96 -28.23
N LYS A 490 5.03 -8.21 -27.85
CA LYS A 490 3.87 -8.89 -28.44
C LYS A 490 2.67 -8.00 -28.12
N ASN A 491 2.06 -7.45 -29.18
CA ASN A 491 0.85 -6.64 -29.12
C ASN A 491 -0.08 -7.26 -28.10
N ARG A 492 -0.20 -6.59 -26.95
CA ARG A 492 -1.09 -7.03 -25.89
C ARG A 492 -2.48 -7.10 -26.52
N ALA A 493 -3.16 -8.25 -26.37
CA ALA A 493 -4.60 -8.24 -26.54
C ALA A 493 -5.13 -7.14 -25.62
N PHE A 494 -5.95 -6.26 -26.17
CA PHE A 494 -6.51 -5.10 -25.48
C PHE A 494 -6.90 -5.49 -24.07
N PHE A 495 -6.31 -4.82 -23.06
CA PHE A 495 -6.73 -5.02 -21.68
C PHE A 495 -8.20 -4.72 -21.61
N ASP A 496 -8.97 -5.57 -20.95
CA ASP A 496 -10.38 -5.28 -20.72
C ASP A 496 -10.50 -4.19 -19.64
N SER A 497 -10.16 -2.95 -20.04
CA SER A 497 -10.15 -1.74 -19.23
C SER A 497 -11.53 -1.22 -18.92
N ARG A 498 -12.59 -1.90 -19.40
CA ARG A 498 -13.98 -1.50 -19.18
C ARG A 498 -14.23 -1.22 -17.70
N LEU A 499 -14.92 -0.12 -17.44
CA LEU A 499 -15.38 0.30 -16.11
C LEU A 499 -15.99 -0.86 -15.31
N GLU A 500 -16.70 -1.75 -16.01
CA GLU A 500 -17.29 -2.99 -15.52
C GLU A 500 -16.37 -3.86 -14.64
N ASN A 501 -15.07 -3.89 -14.95
CA ASN A 501 -14.11 -4.81 -14.35
C ASN A 501 -13.35 -4.26 -13.13
N ILE A 502 -13.61 -3.00 -12.76
CA ILE A 502 -12.97 -2.38 -11.58
C ILE A 502 -13.44 -3.08 -10.31
N SER A 503 -12.52 -3.32 -9.37
CA SER A 503 -12.88 -3.87 -8.06
C SER A 503 -13.77 -2.91 -7.28
N THR A 504 -14.65 -3.48 -6.47
CA THR A 504 -15.59 -2.72 -5.67
C THR A 504 -14.90 -1.74 -4.72
N LYS A 505 -13.78 -2.15 -4.09
CA LYS A 505 -13.05 -1.25 -3.19
C LYS A 505 -12.43 -0.07 -3.92
N ARG A 506 -11.85 -0.32 -5.10
CA ARG A 506 -11.28 0.76 -5.93
C ARG A 506 -12.37 1.75 -6.32
N ALA A 507 -13.54 1.25 -6.70
CA ALA A 507 -14.68 2.07 -7.03
C ALA A 507 -15.16 2.93 -5.84
N GLU A 508 -15.31 2.32 -4.67
CA GLU A 508 -15.66 2.99 -3.41
C GLU A 508 -14.63 4.05 -3.01
N ASN A 509 -13.34 3.72 -3.10
CA ASN A 509 -12.25 4.63 -2.75
C ASN A 509 -12.24 5.86 -3.66
N LEU A 510 -12.44 5.70 -4.97
CA LEU A 510 -12.53 6.83 -5.90
C LEU A 510 -13.75 7.71 -5.60
N PHE A 511 -14.91 7.09 -5.35
CA PHE A 511 -16.13 7.81 -4.96
C PHE A 511 -15.92 8.66 -3.71
N TRP A 512 -15.39 8.07 -2.62
CA TRP A 512 -15.15 8.80 -1.38
C TRP A 512 -14.01 9.80 -1.48
N MET A 513 -12.99 9.54 -2.31
CA MET A 513 -11.92 10.50 -2.59
C MET A 513 -12.48 11.79 -3.19
N GLY A 514 -13.37 11.68 -4.18
CA GLY A 514 -14.04 12.84 -4.78
C GLY A 514 -14.87 13.64 -3.76
N ARG A 515 -15.60 12.92 -2.88
CA ARG A 515 -16.34 13.55 -1.78
C ARG A 515 -15.42 14.27 -0.80
N TYR A 516 -14.41 13.61 -0.25
CA TYR A 516 -13.54 14.21 0.77
C TYR A 516 -12.70 15.35 0.23
N LEU A 517 -12.22 15.26 -1.02
CA LEU A 517 -11.51 16.36 -1.66
C LEU A 517 -12.41 17.59 -1.86
N SER A 518 -13.62 17.38 -2.39
CA SER A 518 -14.60 18.46 -2.59
C SER A 518 -15.05 19.10 -1.27
N ARG A 519 -15.21 18.29 -0.22
CA ARG A 519 -15.50 18.74 1.14
C ARG A 519 -14.34 19.55 1.71
N ALA A 520 -13.11 19.07 1.62
CA ALA A 520 -11.93 19.79 2.12
C ALA A 520 -11.78 21.15 1.45
N ILE A 521 -11.93 21.23 0.12
CA ILE A 521 -11.88 22.49 -0.65
C ILE A 521 -12.98 23.46 -0.17
N THR A 522 -14.22 22.98 -0.07
CA THR A 522 -15.37 23.82 0.28
C THR A 522 -15.31 24.31 1.72
N THR A 523 -14.96 23.44 2.66
CA THR A 523 -14.76 23.77 4.07
C THR A 523 -13.61 24.74 4.26
N ALA A 524 -12.46 24.53 3.61
CA ALA A 524 -11.33 25.46 3.68
C ALA A 524 -11.69 26.85 3.12
N ARG A 525 -12.44 26.92 2.01
CA ARG A 525 -12.96 28.18 1.47
C ARG A 525 -13.89 28.89 2.45
N MET A 526 -14.82 28.17 3.07
CA MET A 526 -15.76 28.73 4.04
C MET A 526 -15.04 29.25 5.28
N ILE A 527 -14.10 28.47 5.85
CA ILE A 527 -13.30 28.90 7.01
C ILE A 527 -12.48 30.13 6.67
N ARG A 528 -11.77 30.12 5.53
CA ARG A 528 -10.98 31.25 5.06
C ARG A 528 -11.84 32.52 4.93
N PHE A 529 -13.04 32.39 4.37
CA PHE A 529 -13.96 33.50 4.21
C PHE A 529 -14.46 34.03 5.57
N ASN A 530 -14.82 33.14 6.50
CA ASN A 530 -15.20 33.53 7.87
C ASN A 530 -14.08 34.31 8.57
N LEU A 531 -12.83 33.82 8.51
CA LEU A 531 -11.67 34.52 9.08
C LEU A 531 -11.46 35.90 8.43
N LYS A 532 -11.62 36.02 7.10
CA LYS A 532 -11.55 37.31 6.38
C LYS A 532 -12.68 38.26 6.81
N SER A 533 -13.90 37.75 6.99
CA SER A 533 -15.03 38.53 7.51
C SER A 533 -14.73 39.04 8.92
N MET A 534 -14.22 38.17 9.80
CA MET A 534 -13.87 38.51 11.18
C MET A 534 -12.76 39.57 11.28
N LEU A 535 -11.76 39.51 10.40
CA LEU A 535 -10.72 40.53 10.32
C LEU A 535 -11.25 41.91 9.90
N ASN A 536 -12.30 41.95 9.10
CA ASN A 536 -12.87 43.19 8.55
C ASN A 536 -14.04 43.74 9.39
N ILE A 537 -14.38 43.16 10.55
CA ILE A 537 -15.55 43.56 11.37
C ILE A 537 -15.55 45.06 11.70
N ASN A 538 -14.39 45.66 11.97
CA ASN A 538 -14.27 47.07 12.39
C ASN A 538 -13.85 48.00 11.24
N ARG A 539 -13.99 47.57 9.98
CA ARG A 539 -13.51 48.35 8.83
C ARG A 539 -14.41 49.55 8.50
N TYR A 540 -15.67 49.52 8.93
CA TYR A 540 -16.66 50.58 8.67
C TYR A 540 -17.10 51.24 10.01
N ASP A 541 -17.65 52.45 9.96
CA ASP A 541 -18.08 53.15 11.17
C ASP A 541 -19.35 52.52 11.80
N ASP A 542 -20.18 51.87 10.99
CA ASP A 542 -21.40 51.18 11.43
C ASP A 542 -21.21 49.65 11.45
N ASN A 543 -20.80 49.13 12.61
CA ASN A 543 -20.37 47.73 12.78
C ASN A 543 -21.49 46.75 13.18
N ILE A 544 -22.75 47.20 13.22
CA ILE A 544 -23.88 46.39 13.70
C ILE A 544 -24.21 45.29 12.68
N SER A 545 -24.40 45.64 11.40
CA SER A 545 -24.69 44.66 10.34
C SER A 545 -23.54 43.65 10.19
N SER A 546 -22.30 44.13 10.15
CA SER A 546 -21.08 43.30 10.01
C SER A 546 -20.96 42.23 11.11
N LYS A 547 -21.33 42.55 12.36
CA LYS A 547 -21.35 41.59 13.47
C LYS A 547 -22.46 40.55 13.31
N GLN A 548 -23.65 40.96 12.85
CA GLN A 548 -24.77 40.06 12.60
C GLN A 548 -24.47 39.13 11.42
N THR A 549 -23.93 39.64 10.30
CA THR A 549 -23.48 38.86 9.15
C THR A 549 -22.45 37.81 9.59
N THR A 550 -21.45 38.22 10.38
CA THR A 550 -20.43 37.28 10.90
C THR A 550 -21.06 36.19 11.78
N LYS A 551 -22.06 36.51 12.61
CA LYS A 551 -22.79 35.52 13.41
C LYS A 551 -23.55 34.53 12.52
N ILE A 552 -24.18 34.99 11.45
CA ILE A 552 -24.87 34.15 10.46
C ILE A 552 -23.86 33.24 9.75
N LEU A 553 -22.73 33.77 9.29
CA LEU A 553 -21.69 33.00 8.61
C LEU A 553 -21.06 31.93 9.51
N ASN A 554 -20.84 32.25 10.79
CA ASN A 554 -20.37 31.29 11.78
C ASN A 554 -21.38 30.15 11.99
N ARG A 555 -22.68 30.45 12.09
CA ARG A 555 -23.73 29.41 12.16
C ARG A 555 -23.78 28.55 10.90
N ALA A 556 -23.67 29.18 9.73
CA ALA A 556 -23.57 28.47 8.46
C ALA A 556 -22.34 27.55 8.40
N LEU A 557 -21.21 27.96 8.98
CA LEU A 557 -20.03 27.11 9.10
C LEU A 557 -20.30 25.86 9.94
N THR A 558 -21.06 25.96 11.05
CA THR A 558 -21.48 24.78 11.85
C THR A 558 -22.36 23.82 11.05
N HIS A 559 -23.33 24.33 10.29
CA HIS A 559 -24.19 23.48 9.45
C HIS A 559 -23.42 22.85 8.28
N LEU A 560 -22.44 23.56 7.72
CA LEU A 560 -21.61 23.06 6.62
C LEU A 560 -20.67 21.94 7.08
N THR A 561 -20.06 22.08 8.26
CA THR A 561 -19.17 21.05 8.82
C THR A 561 -19.89 19.97 9.60
N MET A 562 -21.17 20.16 9.94
CA MET A 562 -21.95 19.30 10.84
C MET A 562 -21.32 19.15 12.25
N CYS A 563 -20.46 20.09 12.65
CA CYS A 563 -19.76 20.05 13.93
C CYS A 563 -20.58 20.72 15.04
N TYR A 564 -21.70 20.10 15.43
CA TYR A 564 -22.59 20.59 16.49
C TYR A 564 -21.99 20.45 17.90
N PRO A 565 -22.36 21.31 18.87
CA PRO A 565 -23.24 22.48 18.72
C PRO A 565 -22.55 23.68 18.03
N GLY A 566 -21.22 23.70 17.97
CA GLY A 566 -20.44 24.72 17.27
C GLY A 566 -20.85 26.16 17.62
N PHE A 567 -21.10 26.99 16.61
CA PHE A 567 -21.54 28.39 16.75
C PHE A 567 -23.03 28.56 17.11
N LEU A 568 -23.75 27.45 17.32
CA LEU A 568 -25.10 27.48 17.91
C LEU A 568 -25.04 27.49 19.44
N ASP A 569 -23.91 27.16 20.05
CA ASP A 569 -23.73 27.23 21.51
C ASP A 569 -23.61 28.70 21.97
N GLU A 570 -24.58 29.15 22.77
CA GLU A 570 -24.59 30.49 23.36
C GLU A 570 -23.46 30.69 24.38
N LYS A 571 -22.84 29.62 24.89
CA LYS A 571 -21.71 29.68 25.81
C LYS A 571 -20.37 29.92 25.10
N LEU A 572 -20.34 29.94 23.77
CA LEU A 572 -19.12 30.11 23.00
C LEU A 572 -18.58 31.54 23.12
N LYS A 573 -17.57 31.72 23.98
CA LYS A 573 -16.99 33.06 24.27
C LYS A 573 -15.96 33.53 23.24
N GLN A 574 -15.28 32.63 22.53
CA GLN A 574 -14.19 32.97 21.60
C GLN A 574 -14.38 32.27 20.25
N PRO A 575 -14.88 32.98 19.21
CA PRO A 575 -15.14 32.37 17.92
C PRO A 575 -13.88 31.82 17.22
N LEU A 576 -12.72 32.45 17.44
CA LEU A 576 -11.46 32.00 16.85
C LEU A 576 -11.05 30.60 17.34
N THR A 577 -11.23 30.30 18.62
CA THR A 577 -10.91 28.98 19.20
C THR A 577 -11.72 27.86 18.55
N GLU A 578 -12.99 28.14 18.26
CA GLU A 578 -13.87 27.22 17.54
C GLU A 578 -13.43 27.02 16.09
N ILE A 579 -13.09 28.11 15.38
CA ILE A 579 -12.54 27.99 14.02
C ILE A 579 -11.23 27.19 14.03
N ILE A 580 -10.34 27.42 14.98
CA ILE A 580 -9.08 26.67 15.09
C ILE A 580 -9.34 25.19 15.34
N SER A 581 -10.32 24.83 16.18
CA SER A 581 -10.76 23.43 16.35
C SER A 581 -11.22 22.84 15.02
N LEU A 582 -12.04 23.55 14.24
CA LEU A 582 -12.47 23.09 12.91
C LEU A 582 -11.31 22.95 11.92
N ILE A 583 -10.24 23.73 12.07
CA ILE A 583 -9.06 23.62 11.20
C ILE A 583 -8.17 22.44 11.63
N LYS A 584 -7.84 22.34 12.92
CA LYS A 584 -6.73 21.49 13.41
C LYS A 584 -7.15 20.18 14.07
N ASP A 585 -8.35 20.07 14.63
CA ASP A 585 -8.76 18.88 15.38
C ASP A 585 -9.07 17.69 14.46
N LYS A 586 -8.18 16.69 14.46
CA LYS A 586 -8.32 15.46 13.65
C LYS A 586 -9.35 14.46 14.18
N ASN A 587 -9.79 14.61 15.44
CA ASN A 587 -10.74 13.69 16.06
C ASN A 587 -12.19 14.22 15.99
N ARG A 588 -12.36 15.49 15.62
CA ARG A 588 -13.66 16.11 15.45
C ARG A 588 -14.24 15.81 14.07
N VAL A 589 -15.20 14.89 14.02
CA VAL A 589 -15.91 14.52 12.78
C VAL A 589 -16.48 15.77 12.10
N GLY A 590 -16.21 15.90 10.80
CA GLY A 590 -16.65 17.04 9.98
C GLY A 590 -15.67 18.21 9.91
N SER A 591 -14.62 18.23 10.74
CA SER A 591 -13.55 19.23 10.67
C SER A 591 -12.76 19.13 9.36
N LEU A 592 -12.00 20.19 9.03
CA LEU A 592 -11.09 20.19 7.89
C LEU A 592 -9.96 19.17 8.08
N SER A 593 -9.34 19.13 9.26
CA SER A 593 -8.31 18.14 9.63
C SER A 593 -8.82 16.71 9.50
N PHE A 594 -10.06 16.42 9.94
CA PHE A 594 -10.68 15.10 9.81
C PHE A 594 -10.94 14.73 8.34
N SER A 595 -11.39 15.68 7.52
CA SER A 595 -11.58 15.45 6.08
C SER A 595 -10.25 15.17 5.35
N LEU A 596 -9.18 15.89 5.73
CA LEU A 596 -7.85 15.68 5.18
C LEU A 596 -7.23 14.34 5.61
N SER A 597 -7.50 13.86 6.83
CA SER A 597 -7.02 12.55 7.28
C SER A 597 -7.71 11.41 6.52
N LEU A 598 -9.02 11.51 6.27
CA LEU A 598 -9.75 10.56 5.43
C LEU A 598 -9.25 10.56 3.99
N LEU A 599 -9.01 11.75 3.41
CA LEU A 599 -8.40 11.88 2.10
C LEU A 599 -7.01 11.20 2.05
N SER A 600 -6.20 11.36 3.10
CA SER A 600 -4.89 10.72 3.19
C SER A 600 -4.94 9.20 3.21
N ASN A 601 -5.89 8.62 3.94
CA ASN A 601 -6.05 7.18 3.99
C ASN A 601 -6.44 6.61 2.62
N LEU A 602 -7.37 7.27 1.92
CA LEU A 602 -7.76 6.86 0.57
C LEU A 602 -6.64 7.05 -0.45
N ASN A 603 -5.83 8.10 -0.30
CA ASN A 603 -4.79 8.41 -1.27
C ASN A 603 -3.75 7.31 -1.42
N ALA A 604 -3.43 6.62 -0.31
CA ALA A 604 -2.53 5.47 -0.33
C ALA A 604 -3.06 4.30 -1.18
N SER A 605 -4.38 4.16 -1.29
CA SER A 605 -5.04 3.07 -2.03
C SER A 605 -5.15 3.32 -3.54
N VAL A 606 -5.13 4.58 -3.97
CA VAL A 606 -5.26 4.98 -5.39
C VAL A 606 -3.94 5.45 -5.98
N LYS A 607 -2.82 5.38 -5.23
CA LYS A 607 -1.49 5.85 -5.64
C LYS A 607 -1.07 5.34 -7.02
N ASN A 608 -1.42 4.09 -7.35
CA ASN A 608 -1.10 3.45 -8.63
C ASN A 608 -1.87 4.01 -9.84
N LEU A 609 -2.91 4.83 -9.62
CA LEU A 609 -3.69 5.47 -10.69
C LEU A 609 -3.27 6.90 -10.95
N LEU A 610 -2.51 7.49 -10.03
CA LEU A 610 -2.14 8.89 -10.07
C LEU A 610 -0.83 9.04 -10.84
N THR A 611 -0.71 10.14 -11.58
CA THR A 611 0.56 10.57 -12.14
C THR A 611 1.56 10.90 -11.02
N MET A 612 2.84 10.86 -11.37
CA MET A 612 3.90 11.24 -10.44
C MET A 612 3.78 12.71 -10.00
N GLU A 613 3.32 13.60 -10.88
CA GLU A 613 3.01 14.99 -10.56
C GLU A 613 1.90 15.10 -9.50
N ALA A 614 0.79 14.37 -9.67
CA ALA A 614 -0.31 14.34 -8.71
C ALA A 614 0.18 13.90 -7.33
N TRP A 615 1.00 12.84 -7.29
CA TRP A 615 1.58 12.33 -6.06
C TRP A 615 2.53 13.34 -5.39
N ARG A 616 3.43 13.98 -6.15
CA ARG A 616 4.37 14.99 -5.64
C ARG A 616 3.65 16.21 -5.05
N ILE A 617 2.59 16.69 -5.71
CA ILE A 617 1.77 17.78 -5.17
C ILE A 617 1.11 17.36 -3.85
N TYR A 618 0.59 16.13 -3.80
CA TYR A 618 -0.03 15.61 -2.58
C TYR A 618 0.96 15.47 -1.42
N GLU A 619 2.14 14.89 -1.64
CA GLU A 619 3.19 14.79 -0.60
C GLU A 619 3.60 16.17 -0.09
N LYS A 620 3.75 17.14 -0.99
CA LYS A 620 4.06 18.52 -0.62
C LYS A 620 2.94 19.14 0.22
N LEU A 621 1.67 18.95 -0.17
CA LEU A 621 0.50 19.37 0.61
C LEU A 621 0.56 18.80 2.01
N GLN A 622 0.79 17.49 2.15
CA GLN A 622 0.80 16.80 3.44
C GLN A 622 1.95 17.29 4.32
N LYS A 623 3.14 17.48 3.76
CA LYS A 623 4.31 18.01 4.46
C LYS A 623 4.07 19.43 5.00
N GLU A 624 3.54 20.32 4.17
CA GLU A 624 3.20 21.69 4.58
C GLU A 624 2.10 21.71 5.64
N TRP A 625 1.05 20.90 5.46
CA TRP A 625 -0.04 20.76 6.43
C TRP A 625 0.44 20.25 7.79
N ASN A 626 1.29 19.22 7.81
CA ASN A 626 1.87 18.69 9.04
C ASN A 626 2.77 19.71 9.74
N SER A 627 3.56 20.46 8.98
CA SER A 627 4.35 21.59 9.50
C SER A 627 3.45 22.66 10.13
N TYR A 628 2.34 23.02 9.49
CA TYR A 628 1.38 23.98 10.01
C TYR A 628 0.69 23.49 11.31
N ASN A 629 0.33 22.21 11.38
CA ASN A 629 -0.31 21.64 12.57
C ASN A 629 0.60 21.65 13.80
N LYS A 630 1.92 21.49 13.61
CA LYS A 630 2.92 21.55 14.70
C LYS A 630 3.18 22.97 15.22
N ARG A 631 2.80 24.02 14.48
CA ARG A 631 3.04 25.42 14.88
C ARG A 631 1.90 25.96 15.76
N GLU A 632 2.25 26.69 16.82
CA GLU A 632 1.29 27.57 17.50
C GLU A 632 1.09 28.83 16.65
N VAL A 633 -0.09 28.94 16.05
CA VAL A 633 -0.49 30.09 15.21
C VAL A 633 -1.70 30.71 15.86
N ILE A 634 -1.64 32.01 16.14
CA ILE A 634 -2.67 32.72 16.92
C ILE A 634 -3.37 33.80 16.06
N SER A 635 -2.72 34.28 15.00
CA SER A 635 -3.26 35.36 14.17
C SER A 635 -4.21 34.86 13.08
N TYR A 636 -5.35 35.53 12.91
CA TYR A 636 -6.27 35.32 11.79
C TYR A 636 -5.57 35.36 10.44
N LYS A 637 -4.64 36.31 10.24
CA LYS A 637 -3.91 36.49 8.98
C LYS A 637 -3.07 35.28 8.62
N ASP A 638 -2.43 34.68 9.61
CA ASP A 638 -1.55 33.52 9.40
C ASP A 638 -2.38 32.28 9.06
N HIS A 639 -3.51 32.07 9.76
CA HIS A 639 -4.46 31.01 9.38
C HIS A 639 -4.99 31.18 7.94
N ILE A 640 -5.31 32.41 7.53
CA ILE A 640 -5.75 32.70 6.16
C ILE A 640 -4.66 32.35 5.15
N ASN A 641 -3.41 32.76 5.39
CA ASN A 641 -2.29 32.49 4.48
C ASN A 641 -2.04 30.98 4.31
N GLU A 642 -2.13 30.21 5.39
CA GLU A 642 -1.96 28.76 5.34
C GLU A 642 -3.14 28.07 4.64
N LEU A 643 -4.38 28.56 4.84
CA LEU A 643 -5.55 28.08 4.10
C LEU A 643 -5.46 28.42 2.60
N ASP A 644 -4.93 29.60 2.24
CA ASP A 644 -4.70 29.97 0.83
C ASP A 644 -3.68 29.04 0.17
N LYS A 645 -2.57 28.70 0.84
CA LYS A 645 -1.61 27.70 0.35
C LYS A 645 -2.26 26.32 0.22
N LEU A 646 -2.99 25.87 1.23
CA LEU A 646 -3.69 24.58 1.21
C LEU A 646 -4.66 24.50 0.04
N LEU A 647 -5.44 25.55 -0.20
CA LEU A 647 -6.40 25.60 -1.31
C LEU A 647 -5.72 25.51 -2.67
N ILE A 648 -4.57 26.16 -2.86
CA ILE A 648 -3.79 26.02 -4.10
C ILE A 648 -3.41 24.55 -4.34
N TYR A 649 -2.89 23.88 -3.31
CA TYR A 649 -2.52 22.47 -3.43
C TYR A 649 -3.72 21.56 -3.66
N LEU A 650 -4.82 21.74 -2.92
CA LEU A 650 -6.04 20.92 -3.09
C LEU A 650 -6.65 21.11 -4.49
N MET A 651 -6.65 22.34 -5.02
CA MET A 651 -7.16 22.61 -6.36
C MET A 651 -6.24 22.03 -7.43
N ALA A 652 -4.93 22.22 -7.32
CA ALA A 652 -3.97 21.61 -8.24
C ALA A 652 -4.08 20.07 -8.21
N TYR A 653 -4.24 19.50 -7.02
CA TYR A 653 -4.43 18.07 -6.85
C TYR A 653 -5.71 17.56 -7.52
N LYS A 654 -6.83 18.28 -7.35
CA LYS A 654 -8.11 17.95 -8.00
C LYS A 654 -7.97 17.88 -9.52
N GLU A 655 -7.33 18.87 -10.14
CA GLU A 655 -7.17 18.91 -11.59
C GLU A 655 -6.19 17.84 -12.10
N LEU A 656 -5.13 17.53 -11.35
CA LEU A 656 -4.22 16.45 -11.71
C LEU A 656 -4.86 15.06 -11.62
N ILE A 657 -5.85 14.85 -10.74
CA ILE A 657 -6.64 13.60 -10.72
C ILE A 657 -7.41 13.45 -12.04
N ASP A 658 -8.06 14.52 -12.48
CA ASP A 658 -8.85 14.55 -13.72
C ASP A 658 -7.97 14.27 -14.95
N GLU A 659 -6.68 14.66 -14.92
CA GLU A 659 -5.68 14.33 -15.96
C GLU A 659 -5.10 12.91 -15.82
N SER A 660 -4.98 12.39 -14.59
CA SER A 660 -4.30 11.12 -14.31
C SER A 660 -5.16 9.90 -14.59
N ILE A 661 -6.44 9.95 -14.23
CA ILE A 661 -7.31 8.76 -14.22
C ILE A 661 -8.17 8.73 -15.47
N PHE A 662 -8.07 7.66 -16.24
CA PHE A 662 -8.93 7.49 -17.41
C PHE A 662 -10.39 7.18 -17.02
N LYS A 663 -11.36 7.54 -17.88
CA LYS A 663 -12.80 7.32 -17.64
C LYS A 663 -13.11 5.85 -17.27
N GLU A 664 -12.57 4.91 -18.04
CA GLU A 664 -12.78 3.46 -17.80
C GLU A 664 -12.00 2.91 -16.59
N GLN A 665 -11.02 3.65 -16.06
CA GLN A 665 -10.29 3.31 -14.83
C GLN A 665 -11.02 3.75 -13.55
N GLY A 666 -12.19 4.37 -13.68
CA GLY A 666 -13.06 4.72 -12.57
C GLY A 666 -13.19 6.22 -12.30
N LEU A 667 -12.67 7.11 -13.16
CA LEU A 667 -12.79 8.56 -12.97
C LEU A 667 -14.25 8.99 -12.78
N ILE A 668 -15.20 8.36 -13.48
CA ILE A 668 -16.65 8.60 -13.34
C ILE A 668 -17.10 8.52 -11.88
N LEU A 669 -16.59 7.55 -11.11
CA LEU A 669 -17.01 7.35 -9.71
C LEU A 669 -16.50 8.48 -8.81
N TYR A 670 -15.26 8.91 -9.03
CA TYR A 670 -14.71 10.10 -8.39
C TYR A 670 -15.55 11.33 -8.72
N ASP A 671 -15.91 11.49 -9.99
CA ASP A 671 -16.73 12.57 -10.51
C ASP A 671 -18.14 12.61 -9.89
N ILE A 672 -18.81 11.46 -9.80
CA ILE A 672 -20.11 11.31 -9.13
C ILE A 672 -19.99 11.73 -7.66
N GLY A 673 -18.95 11.25 -6.96
CA GLY A 673 -18.68 11.61 -5.58
C GLY A 673 -18.52 13.13 -5.41
N CYS A 674 -17.69 13.76 -6.25
CA CYS A 674 -17.52 15.21 -6.30
C CYS A 674 -18.85 15.95 -6.47
N LYS A 675 -19.65 15.56 -7.47
CA LYS A 675 -20.91 16.24 -7.83
C LYS A 675 -21.97 16.12 -6.73
N ILE A 676 -22.11 14.95 -6.11
CA ILE A 676 -23.01 14.75 -4.96
C ILE A 676 -22.58 15.65 -3.80
N GLU A 677 -21.29 15.64 -3.46
CA GLU A 677 -20.78 16.42 -2.32
C GLU A 677 -20.92 17.93 -2.54
N ILE A 678 -20.54 18.44 -3.71
CA ILE A 678 -20.65 19.87 -4.04
C ILE A 678 -22.12 20.31 -3.98
N SER A 679 -23.05 19.48 -4.47
CA SER A 679 -24.48 19.76 -4.43
C SER A 679 -25.00 19.84 -2.99
N GLN A 680 -24.65 18.86 -2.15
CA GLN A 680 -25.05 18.85 -0.74
C GLN A 680 -24.49 20.05 0.04
N LEU A 681 -23.22 20.41 -0.18
CA LEU A 681 -22.61 21.55 0.49
C LEU A 681 -23.17 22.89 -0.02
N LEU A 682 -23.49 23.02 -1.31
CA LEU A 682 -24.19 24.18 -1.84
C LEU A 682 -25.56 24.34 -1.18
N ILE A 683 -26.34 23.25 -1.09
CA ILE A 683 -27.65 23.26 -0.44
C ILE A 683 -27.52 23.62 1.05
N SER A 684 -26.55 23.06 1.77
CA SER A 684 -26.30 23.41 3.18
C SER A 684 -26.02 24.91 3.35
N LYS A 685 -25.26 25.53 2.45
CA LYS A 685 -25.02 26.99 2.45
C LYS A 685 -26.28 27.78 2.14
N LEU A 686 -27.05 27.39 1.13
CA LEU A 686 -28.30 28.06 0.78
C LEU A 686 -29.31 28.00 1.93
N ARG A 687 -29.45 26.82 2.57
CA ARG A 687 -30.34 26.61 3.72
C ARG A 687 -29.94 27.44 4.93
N SER A 688 -28.64 27.56 5.20
CA SER A 688 -28.14 28.31 6.36
C SER A 688 -28.06 29.83 6.15
N LEU A 689 -27.96 30.31 4.91
CA LEU A 689 -27.78 31.73 4.61
C LEU A 689 -29.04 32.41 4.05
N LEU A 690 -29.84 31.74 3.22
CA LEU A 690 -30.83 32.39 2.36
C LEU A 690 -32.30 32.03 2.65
N THR A 691 -32.56 31.19 3.66
CA THR A 691 -33.94 30.77 4.02
C THR A 691 -34.60 31.68 5.04
N LEU A 692 -33.82 32.46 5.79
CA LEU A 692 -34.32 33.45 6.71
C LEU A 692 -34.55 34.78 5.99
N LYS A 693 -35.68 35.41 6.27
CA LYS A 693 -36.00 36.76 5.79
C LYS A 693 -35.22 37.77 6.62
N LEU A 694 -34.35 38.53 5.96
CA LEU A 694 -33.46 39.52 6.58
C LEU A 694 -33.86 40.94 6.19
N ASP A 695 -33.38 41.94 6.93
CA ASP A 695 -33.47 43.34 6.51
C ASP A 695 -32.57 43.59 5.28
N LYS A 696 -32.91 44.59 4.45
CA LYS A 696 -32.27 44.79 3.15
C LYS A 696 -30.75 44.96 3.19
N LEU A 697 -30.22 45.61 4.25
CA LEU A 697 -28.78 45.82 4.39
C LEU A 697 -28.07 44.52 4.77
N LEU A 698 -28.59 43.81 5.76
CA LEU A 698 -28.05 42.51 6.17
C LEU A 698 -28.20 41.45 5.06
N GLU A 699 -29.31 41.45 4.32
CA GLU A 699 -29.53 40.58 3.17
C GLU A 699 -28.45 40.79 2.11
N TYR A 700 -28.13 42.05 1.79
CA TYR A 700 -27.07 42.37 0.83
C TYR A 700 -25.71 41.82 1.27
N ASP A 701 -25.32 42.00 2.54
CA ASP A 701 -24.06 41.50 3.09
C ASP A 701 -24.00 39.96 3.10
N VAL A 702 -25.12 39.30 3.39
CA VAL A 702 -25.24 37.83 3.35
C VAL A 702 -25.18 37.29 1.92
N LEU A 703 -25.82 37.96 0.95
CA LEU A 703 -25.74 37.60 -0.47
C LEU A 703 -24.31 37.76 -1.02
N ASP A 704 -23.62 38.85 -0.67
CA ASP A 704 -22.22 39.06 -1.02
C ASP A 704 -21.35 37.93 -0.44
N SER A 705 -21.57 37.62 0.84
CA SER A 705 -20.86 36.57 1.55
C SER A 705 -21.11 35.19 0.94
N MET A 706 -22.34 34.88 0.53
CA MET A 706 -22.69 33.61 -0.13
C MET A 706 -21.93 33.47 -1.45
N LEU A 707 -21.97 34.50 -2.30
CA LEU A 707 -21.31 34.49 -3.60
C LEU A 707 -19.78 34.43 -3.49
N ASN A 708 -19.17 35.18 -2.57
CA ASN A 708 -17.72 35.18 -2.38
C ASN A 708 -17.22 33.88 -1.75
N SER A 709 -17.90 33.34 -0.72
CA SER A 709 -17.55 32.05 -0.14
C SER A 709 -17.76 30.86 -1.08
N TYR A 710 -18.52 31.04 -2.18
CA TYR A 710 -18.71 30.04 -3.24
C TYR A 710 -17.93 30.37 -4.54
N GLU A 711 -17.07 31.40 -4.53
CA GLU A 711 -16.27 31.84 -5.68
C GLU A 711 -17.13 32.03 -6.94
N SER A 712 -18.28 32.68 -6.77
CA SER A 712 -19.31 32.89 -7.80
C SER A 712 -19.65 34.38 -8.02
N TYR A 713 -19.08 35.28 -7.21
CA TYR A 713 -19.37 36.71 -7.24
C TYR A 713 -19.06 37.36 -8.60
N ASN A 714 -17.87 37.12 -9.15
CA ASN A 714 -17.48 37.70 -10.45
C ASN A 714 -18.36 37.21 -11.59
N SER A 715 -18.66 35.91 -11.62
CA SER A 715 -19.55 35.30 -12.63
C SER A 715 -20.98 35.84 -12.54
N TYR A 716 -21.48 36.03 -11.32
CA TYR A 716 -22.79 36.64 -11.08
C TYR A 716 -22.83 38.09 -11.62
N ARG A 717 -21.82 38.90 -11.28
CA ARG A 717 -21.75 40.30 -11.75
C ARG A 717 -21.62 40.40 -13.26
N ALA A 718 -20.89 39.48 -13.90
CA ALA A 718 -20.83 39.41 -15.35
C ALA A 718 -22.20 39.10 -15.99
N TYR A 719 -23.03 38.27 -15.33
CA TYR A 719 -24.33 37.85 -15.83
C TYR A 719 -25.44 38.89 -15.62
N TYR A 720 -25.60 39.41 -14.40
CA TYR A 720 -26.71 40.32 -14.05
C TYR A 720 -26.35 41.82 -14.16
N LYS A 721 -25.06 42.19 -14.20
CA LYS A 721 -24.55 43.58 -14.28
C LYS A 721 -25.06 44.57 -13.21
N SER A 722 -25.91 44.14 -12.26
CA SER A 722 -26.67 44.97 -11.32
C SER A 722 -26.26 44.75 -9.85
N SER A 723 -26.99 45.41 -8.93
CA SER A 723 -26.95 45.18 -7.49
C SER A 723 -27.39 43.76 -7.12
N LEU A 724 -26.92 43.26 -5.97
CA LEU A 724 -27.31 41.96 -5.41
C LEU A 724 -28.81 41.97 -5.05
N ASP A 725 -29.51 40.91 -5.47
CA ASP A 725 -30.92 40.68 -5.19
C ASP A 725 -31.11 39.17 -4.95
N LEU A 726 -31.86 38.80 -3.91
CA LEU A 726 -32.03 37.41 -3.46
C LEU A 726 -32.56 36.51 -4.58
N LYS A 727 -33.57 36.97 -5.32
CA LYS A 727 -34.16 36.21 -6.42
C LYS A 727 -33.12 35.97 -7.51
N ASN A 728 -32.40 37.00 -7.94
CA ASN A 728 -31.35 36.84 -8.96
C ASN A 728 -30.23 35.90 -8.51
N VAL A 729 -29.84 35.93 -7.23
CA VAL A 729 -28.81 35.04 -6.68
C VAL A 729 -29.29 33.58 -6.66
N LEU A 730 -30.54 33.33 -6.26
CA LEU A 730 -31.14 31.99 -6.33
C LEU A 730 -31.26 31.50 -7.78
N ASP A 731 -31.72 32.34 -8.70
CA ASP A 731 -31.78 32.03 -10.13
C ASP A 731 -30.41 31.65 -10.69
N PHE A 732 -29.37 32.38 -10.30
CA PHE A 732 -28.01 32.13 -10.72
C PHE A 732 -27.43 30.81 -10.18
N LEU A 733 -27.62 30.53 -8.89
CA LEU A 733 -27.01 29.39 -8.22
C LEU A 733 -27.82 28.09 -8.37
N LEU A 734 -29.14 28.15 -8.56
CA LEU A 734 -29.99 26.97 -8.69
C LEU A 734 -30.30 26.63 -10.15
N PHE A 735 -30.64 27.62 -10.97
CA PHE A 735 -31.33 27.40 -12.25
C PHE A 735 -30.52 27.77 -13.51
N ASN A 736 -29.30 28.31 -13.36
CA ASN A 736 -28.48 28.71 -14.51
C ASN A 736 -27.78 27.53 -15.21
N LYS A 737 -28.43 26.96 -16.22
CA LYS A 737 -27.92 25.85 -17.05
C LYS A 737 -26.56 26.10 -17.75
N LYS A 738 -26.05 27.33 -17.78
CA LYS A 738 -24.75 27.67 -18.38
C LYS A 738 -23.64 27.87 -17.34
N TYR A 739 -23.98 27.91 -16.05
CA TYR A 739 -22.99 28.14 -15.01
C TYR A 739 -22.56 26.80 -14.38
N PRO A 740 -21.27 26.41 -14.47
CA PRO A 740 -20.81 25.09 -14.04
C PRO A 740 -21.01 24.76 -12.56
N LYS A 741 -21.14 25.79 -11.71
CA LYS A 741 -21.39 25.62 -10.27
C LYS A 741 -22.86 25.79 -9.88
N SER A 742 -23.76 25.97 -10.85
CA SER A 742 -25.19 25.97 -10.53
C SER A 742 -25.66 24.56 -10.23
N LEU A 743 -26.67 24.43 -9.37
CA LEU A 743 -27.20 23.12 -8.99
C LEU A 743 -27.77 22.38 -10.19
N ILE A 744 -28.55 23.03 -11.07
CA ILE A 744 -29.09 22.38 -12.26
C ILE A 744 -28.00 21.87 -13.22
N TYR A 745 -26.90 22.60 -13.38
CA TYR A 745 -25.78 22.15 -14.23
C TYR A 745 -25.13 20.90 -13.65
N ILE A 746 -24.81 20.92 -12.35
CA ILE A 746 -24.17 19.79 -11.66
C ILE A 746 -25.07 18.55 -11.71
N ILE A 747 -26.37 18.71 -11.46
CA ILE A 747 -27.35 17.61 -11.50
C ILE A 747 -27.51 17.05 -12.91
N THR A 748 -27.46 17.90 -13.94
CA THR A 748 -27.53 17.45 -15.34
C THR A 748 -26.33 16.55 -15.69
N GLN A 749 -25.13 16.98 -15.31
CA GLN A 749 -23.91 16.20 -15.51
C GLN A 749 -23.90 14.91 -14.67
N LEU A 750 -24.38 14.98 -13.42
CA LEU A 750 -24.52 13.79 -12.57
C LEU A 750 -25.47 12.74 -13.20
N LEU A 751 -26.55 13.16 -13.86
CA LEU A 751 -27.42 12.23 -14.60
C LEU A 751 -26.74 11.58 -15.80
N GLU A 752 -25.81 12.29 -16.46
CA GLU A 752 -25.03 11.73 -17.57
C GLU A 752 -24.03 10.69 -17.04
N ASP A 753 -23.31 11.01 -15.96
CA ASP A 753 -22.35 10.10 -15.33
C ASP A 753 -23.00 8.83 -14.80
N LEU A 754 -24.18 8.93 -14.17
CA LEU A 754 -24.89 7.77 -13.61
C LEU A 754 -25.36 6.78 -14.69
N LYS A 755 -25.63 7.27 -15.92
CA LYS A 755 -26.05 6.40 -17.04
C LYS A 755 -24.92 5.53 -17.56
N GLU A 756 -23.68 5.96 -17.37
CA GLU A 756 -22.47 5.26 -17.82
C GLU A 756 -22.06 4.13 -16.86
N LEU A 757 -22.63 4.08 -15.66
CA LEU A 757 -22.40 2.98 -14.72
C LEU A 757 -23.02 1.68 -15.23
N PRO A 758 -22.38 0.52 -15.00
CA PRO A 758 -22.85 -0.76 -15.52
C PRO A 758 -24.18 -1.18 -14.90
N LYS A 759 -25.16 -1.51 -15.75
CA LYS A 759 -26.52 -1.89 -15.32
C LYS A 759 -26.70 -3.40 -15.36
N ASN A 760 -27.18 -3.98 -14.26
CA ASN A 760 -27.50 -5.41 -14.14
C ASN A 760 -28.91 -5.78 -14.68
N ILE A 761 -29.77 -4.80 -14.99
CA ILE A 761 -31.19 -5.00 -15.37
C ILE A 761 -31.49 -4.27 -16.68
N ASP A 762 -32.46 -4.81 -17.44
CA ASP A 762 -33.06 -4.25 -18.66
C ASP A 762 -32.98 -2.71 -18.75
N ASN A 763 -32.28 -2.21 -19.77
CA ASN A 763 -32.01 -0.77 -20.01
C ASN A 763 -33.28 0.09 -20.25
N SER A 764 -34.47 -0.48 -20.11
CA SER A 764 -35.74 0.19 -20.36
C SER A 764 -36.24 1.05 -19.19
N ARG A 765 -35.68 0.90 -17.98
CA ARG A 765 -36.10 1.63 -16.76
C ARG A 765 -34.91 2.33 -16.08
N LEU A 766 -35.21 3.41 -15.36
CA LEU A 766 -34.24 4.08 -14.48
C LEU A 766 -33.85 3.14 -13.33
N SER A 767 -32.57 3.08 -13.01
CA SER A 767 -32.06 2.35 -11.84
C SER A 767 -32.41 3.08 -10.54
N ASN A 768 -32.38 2.35 -9.41
CA ASN A 768 -32.71 2.90 -8.08
C ASN A 768 -31.82 4.10 -7.68
N PHE A 769 -30.58 4.16 -8.17
CA PHE A 769 -29.67 5.28 -7.96
C PHE A 769 -29.88 6.44 -8.96
N GLU A 770 -30.51 6.20 -10.12
CA GLU A 770 -30.81 7.25 -11.11
C GLU A 770 -32.11 8.00 -10.77
N GLU A 771 -33.11 7.28 -10.25
CA GLU A 771 -34.45 7.82 -9.97
C GLU A 771 -34.44 9.06 -9.05
N PRO A 772 -33.71 9.09 -7.91
CA PRO A 772 -33.73 10.26 -7.03
C PRO A 772 -33.11 11.50 -7.70
N ILE A 773 -32.03 11.34 -8.46
CA ILE A 773 -31.42 12.46 -9.20
C ILE A 773 -32.33 12.94 -10.33
N PHE A 774 -33.05 12.03 -11.00
CA PHE A 774 -34.03 12.42 -12.01
C PHE A 774 -35.19 13.23 -11.40
N LYS A 775 -35.64 12.88 -10.19
CA LYS A 775 -36.60 13.69 -9.41
C LYS A 775 -36.04 15.07 -9.09
N VAL A 776 -34.80 15.16 -8.62
CA VAL A 776 -34.12 16.45 -8.38
C VAL A 776 -34.08 17.31 -9.64
N PHE A 777 -33.67 16.73 -10.77
CA PHE A 777 -33.63 17.43 -12.06
C PHE A 777 -35.01 17.94 -12.47
N SER A 778 -36.04 17.12 -12.31
CA SER A 778 -37.43 17.48 -12.61
C SER A 778 -37.92 18.62 -11.71
N MET A 779 -37.64 18.54 -10.40
CA MET A 779 -37.96 19.60 -9.43
C MET A 779 -37.28 20.92 -9.79
N LEU A 780 -35.97 20.91 -10.11
CA LEU A 780 -35.23 22.10 -10.52
C LEU A 780 -35.76 22.71 -11.83
N THR A 781 -36.23 21.87 -12.75
CA THR A 781 -36.75 22.33 -14.06
C THR A 781 -38.16 22.94 -13.94
N LEU A 782 -38.97 22.47 -12.99
CA LEU A 782 -40.34 22.93 -12.78
C LEU A 782 -40.46 24.07 -11.75
N ALA A 783 -39.43 24.28 -10.94
CA ALA A 783 -39.44 25.31 -9.91
C ALA A 783 -39.49 26.73 -10.47
N ASN A 784 -40.10 27.63 -9.70
CA ASN A 784 -40.14 29.06 -9.98
C ASN A 784 -39.71 29.82 -8.73
N THR A 785 -38.67 30.64 -8.86
CA THR A 785 -38.07 31.39 -7.75
C THR A 785 -39.05 32.33 -7.07
N ASN A 786 -40.04 32.88 -7.80
CA ASN A 786 -41.08 33.70 -7.17
C ASN A 786 -41.89 32.88 -6.15
N LYS A 787 -42.26 31.64 -6.50
CA LYS A 787 -43.02 30.75 -5.60
C LYS A 787 -42.19 30.29 -4.41
N LEU A 788 -40.90 30.01 -4.63
CA LEU A 788 -39.99 29.62 -3.55
C LEU A 788 -39.81 30.74 -2.50
N LEU A 789 -39.93 31.99 -2.93
CA LEU A 789 -39.82 33.19 -2.09
C LEU A 789 -41.17 33.70 -1.57
N GLU A 790 -42.28 32.99 -1.81
CA GLU A 790 -43.58 33.35 -1.23
C GLU A 790 -43.58 33.13 0.29
N THR A 791 -43.94 34.17 1.05
CA THR A 791 -44.07 34.14 2.51
C THR A 791 -45.31 34.91 2.94
N LYS A 792 -46.01 34.44 3.98
CA LYS A 792 -47.05 35.23 4.65
C LYS A 792 -46.42 36.42 5.40
N GLU A 793 -47.18 37.49 5.62
CA GLU A 793 -46.66 38.74 6.21
C GLU A 793 -45.99 38.53 7.59
N ASP A 794 -46.45 37.55 8.37
CA ASP A 794 -45.94 37.24 9.72
C ASP A 794 -44.83 36.16 9.77
N GLU A 795 -44.39 35.64 8.62
CA GLU A 795 -43.37 34.59 8.56
C GLU A 795 -41.98 35.14 8.24
N TYR A 796 -40.99 34.73 9.04
CA TYR A 796 -39.58 35.12 8.89
C TYR A 796 -38.74 34.07 8.15
N ILE A 797 -39.36 33.02 7.62
CA ILE A 797 -38.69 31.90 6.94
C ILE A 797 -39.37 31.67 5.59
N TYR A 798 -38.57 31.56 4.53
CA TYR A 798 -39.01 31.10 3.22
C TYR A 798 -39.27 29.58 3.26
N LYS A 799 -40.44 29.17 3.76
CA LYS A 799 -40.78 27.75 3.99
C LYS A 799 -40.74 26.91 2.73
N GLU A 800 -41.21 27.44 1.61
CA GLU A 800 -41.19 26.74 0.31
C GLU A 800 -39.76 26.51 -0.17
N LEU A 801 -38.89 27.52 -0.06
CA LEU A 801 -37.46 27.38 -0.37
C LEU A 801 -36.78 26.35 0.54
N GLU A 802 -37.02 26.40 1.86
CA GLU A 802 -36.41 25.47 2.81
C GLU A 802 -36.88 24.03 2.57
N SER A 803 -38.19 23.82 2.35
CA SER A 803 -38.76 22.51 2.00
C SER A 803 -38.16 21.98 0.70
N PHE A 804 -38.10 22.82 -0.34
CA PHE A 804 -37.53 22.48 -1.64
C PHE A 804 -36.06 22.04 -1.52
N LEU A 805 -35.24 22.81 -0.81
CA LEU A 805 -33.83 22.50 -0.58
C LEU A 805 -33.64 21.25 0.28
N SER A 806 -34.48 21.04 1.30
CA SER A 806 -34.43 19.84 2.15
C SER A 806 -34.72 18.58 1.35
N VAL A 807 -35.79 18.56 0.55
CA VAL A 807 -36.15 17.40 -0.28
C VAL A 807 -35.04 17.06 -1.29
N ILE A 808 -34.43 18.07 -1.91
CA ILE A 808 -33.29 17.82 -2.82
C ILE A 808 -32.10 17.22 -2.06
N SER A 809 -31.80 17.73 -0.86
CA SER A 809 -30.73 17.18 0.00
C SER A 809 -30.98 15.71 0.34
N ASP A 810 -32.23 15.34 0.64
CA ASP A 810 -32.62 13.97 0.99
C ASP A 810 -32.49 13.04 -0.21
N LEU A 811 -32.92 13.46 -1.40
CA LEU A 811 -32.79 12.69 -2.65
C LEU A 811 -31.31 12.47 -3.07
N LEU A 812 -30.45 13.47 -2.86
CA LEU A 812 -29.00 13.34 -3.06
C LEU A 812 -28.38 12.31 -2.09
N SER A 813 -28.85 12.32 -0.84
CA SER A 813 -28.39 11.37 0.19
C SER A 813 -28.84 9.95 -0.15
N GLN A 814 -30.11 9.79 -0.55
CA GLN A 814 -30.67 8.54 -1.04
C GLN A 814 -29.87 7.98 -2.23
N THR A 815 -29.45 8.82 -3.16
CA THR A 815 -28.61 8.38 -4.30
C THR A 815 -27.30 7.76 -3.83
N SER A 816 -26.63 8.40 -2.86
CA SER A 816 -25.39 7.88 -2.27
C SER A 816 -25.60 6.54 -1.57
N GLU A 817 -26.74 6.35 -0.90
CA GLU A 817 -27.10 5.08 -0.25
C GLU A 817 -27.36 3.98 -1.29
N GLU A 818 -28.11 4.28 -2.35
CA GLU A 818 -28.43 3.31 -3.40
C GLU A 818 -27.19 2.92 -4.21
N LEU A 819 -26.26 3.84 -4.48
CA LEU A 819 -24.94 3.52 -5.06
C LEU A 819 -24.16 2.56 -4.15
N THR A 820 -24.18 2.80 -2.84
CA THR A 820 -23.51 1.94 -1.86
C THR A 820 -24.12 0.55 -1.85
N LYS A 821 -25.45 0.43 -1.83
CA LYS A 821 -26.16 -0.86 -1.86
C LYS A 821 -25.90 -1.64 -3.15
N THR A 822 -25.88 -0.94 -4.28
CA THR A 822 -25.80 -1.56 -5.61
C THR A 822 -24.37 -1.97 -5.93
N TYR A 823 -23.41 -1.05 -5.82
CA TYR A 823 -22.05 -1.28 -6.31
C TYR A 823 -21.03 -1.59 -5.23
N PHE A 824 -21.25 -1.19 -3.97
CA PHE A 824 -20.25 -1.32 -2.91
C PHE A 824 -20.50 -2.52 -1.99
N SER A 825 -21.76 -2.77 -1.62
CA SER A 825 -22.13 -3.90 -0.76
C SER A 825 -22.71 -5.10 -1.50
N HIS A 826 -23.07 -4.96 -2.79
CA HIS A 826 -23.68 -6.03 -3.60
C HIS A 826 -24.91 -6.67 -2.94
N TYR A 827 -25.78 -5.86 -2.32
CA TYR A 827 -26.89 -6.36 -1.50
C TYR A 827 -27.92 -7.20 -2.28
N ASN A 828 -28.00 -6.99 -3.60
CA ASN A 828 -28.98 -7.63 -4.48
C ASN A 828 -28.43 -8.86 -5.23
N GLU A 829 -27.17 -9.25 -5.01
CA GLU A 829 -26.52 -10.42 -5.63
C GLU A 829 -26.25 -11.52 -4.60
#